data_AF-L0AVN3-F1
#
_entry.id   AF-L0AVN3-F1
#
_cell.length_a   1.000
_cell.length_b   1.000
_cell.length_c   1.000
_cell.angle_alpha   90.00
_cell.angle_beta   90.00
_cell.angle_gamma   90.00
#
_symmetry.space_group_name_H-M   'P 1'
#
loop_
_entity.id
_entity.type
_entity.pdbx_description
1 polymer ?
#
loop_
_entity_poly.entity_id
_entity_poly.type
_entity_poly.pdbx_seq_one_letter_code
_entity_poly.pdbx_strand_id
1 'polypeptide(L)'
;MEIGKEATPPEENYHFWESEVELVRKKTLAPDGKKFRYFDDKGIFNFVFMAWMYGWVKETSRRYLDPYMLHPLPLADQILHWQPILSRHVSDGISKIEAYESLGEEKKKGAKKPVKHILARAIWLTFWKRLVGIIVGVMVMNGIGMTVALFLHKLLGLLPKKGFKLITLLSLAFSIIAVELFKDVCMDHINYYVRRLSFIMDSSIRITIFQHGLCYRRSLFGHLSDNPDACKSIIHGCSGEDKCSNDPFLCRARRYKNNEVVPKIYPLVLNDSYYIPFFVEFITGMIDFLTAFIYGMILMNSQFHVKSLNILSVSLSFVVCMVVVEITNGFLMRYYLGIRDHKIARANEVIVSSLKLVETMSLDDIGHNMITETRNDELVLVFIRFFLSLVNKVFMTSIMCVNIIILVTDFVGQVKDATNVESIDPSGLLASIFVIMKIIGPLYLVPVKLRLLTCALNSFLRVERFFRTCSPNFYLPDNKFTGDTPLPEALPGEEKTLPKGLVIMFKKASFAWVNSRKDLLDHTGTTCLRNLDFVLNTGDLAIITGAQGSGKSNFIKAILGDMTLVEGSMAVLPLSTNMPIFYASQDVWLQKGTIKSNITFGHRFDDKLYKKVLKAVELEHDISTWEGGDLRKISEHGYSLSGGQRVRVGLARALYAYLIFSKTNRESESDHSFLVVIDDSFTGLDPFVARTIFRNLFSVNGGLLTKGDVSAVLTISRRILEACVSSAHVILAWRSRLYCYLELYMGCIRRFENFVLPNTKIKFDKRRNIHQTDVIVDHSASTGDDKIADEDIKDTLRKRRRNEYAERRAARCTSLKMLFFKHQVNILDISKYSTPGMTRIKLDNVNIHIVNKKAGVKYAILKNITCSADTSDIIGIVGRTGAGKSTMLSVLQNLAENRDSSVFLDGCDLNDMPKNVTRQIIGVLPQLPFVFRGWTVRRFIDPRMLFDDTNIEMALENCGLLKFVENLSGGKGLDTIIIPDHYHKDLPRHLKRAYYGPTLRPYDSPSADNVNIDYGSALSNSQLRTLSVARLVLYREFFKVLLVDEPPEDEHETSHTTVGIPIYELIKTHFQHCTTFIAAHDVDVLRLCTSVWVFHKGSLIKTCKTEEVIDSGSLSKIIEDCITTHV
;
A
#
# COMPACT_ATOMS: atom_id res chain seq x y z
N MET A 1 -31.87 7.04 -28.68
CA MET A 1 -32.60 5.93 -28.03
C MET A 1 -33.28 6.51 -26.81
N GLU A 2 -34.61 6.37 -26.78
CA GLU A 2 -35.54 7.12 -25.93
C GLU A 2 -35.28 6.91 -24.44
N ILE A 3 -35.29 8.03 -23.71
CA ILE A 3 -35.24 8.10 -22.26
C ILE A 3 -36.60 7.63 -21.76
N GLY A 4 -36.66 6.37 -21.29
CA GLY A 4 -37.82 5.82 -20.62
C GLY A 4 -38.18 6.66 -19.40
N LYS A 5 -39.40 7.21 -19.40
CA LYS A 5 -40.04 7.78 -18.21
C LYS A 5 -40.15 6.69 -17.14
N GLU A 6 -39.36 6.79 -16.09
CA GLU A 6 -39.61 6.07 -14.85
C GLU A 6 -40.89 6.63 -14.22
N ALA A 7 -41.85 5.74 -13.99
CA ALA A 7 -43.08 6.03 -13.28
C ALA A 7 -42.77 6.29 -11.80
N THR A 8 -43.11 7.47 -11.31
CA THR A 8 -43.19 7.79 -9.88
C THR A 8 -44.50 7.22 -9.30
N PRO A 9 -44.50 6.49 -8.17
CA PRO A 9 -45.72 6.14 -7.46
C PRO A 9 -46.15 7.29 -6.52
N PRO A 10 -47.45 7.43 -6.20
CA PRO A 10 -47.99 8.58 -5.45
C PRO A 10 -47.74 8.46 -3.93
N GLU A 11 -47.60 9.62 -3.28
CA GLU A 11 -47.33 9.81 -1.84
C GLU A 11 -48.59 9.60 -0.98
N GLU A 12 -48.48 8.91 0.16
CA GLU A 12 -48.91 9.38 1.49
C GLU A 12 -48.62 8.31 2.58
N ASN A 13 -47.83 8.69 3.59
CA ASN A 13 -47.32 7.94 4.77
C ASN A 13 -46.00 7.15 4.61
N TYR A 14 -44.89 7.90 4.49
CA TYR A 14 -43.53 7.39 4.42
C TYR A 14 -42.92 6.84 5.71
N HIS A 15 -41.85 6.07 5.48
CA HIS A 15 -40.85 5.42 6.34
C HIS A 15 -40.99 3.88 6.37
N PHE A 16 -39.90 3.14 6.20
CA PHE A 16 -39.14 2.80 7.40
C PHE A 16 -37.59 2.93 7.34
N TRP A 17 -36.94 3.42 6.27
CA TRP A 17 -35.47 3.53 6.28
C TRP A 17 -34.81 4.35 5.15
N GLU A 18 -35.55 5.25 4.53
CA GLU A 18 -35.17 5.86 3.25
C GLU A 18 -34.03 6.90 3.33
N SER A 19 -33.10 6.80 2.38
CA SER A 19 -32.31 7.92 1.87
C SER A 19 -32.30 7.92 0.33
N GLU A 20 -32.66 9.04 -0.27
CA GLU A 20 -32.10 9.51 -1.54
C GLU A 20 -31.56 10.92 -1.26
N VAL A 21 -30.33 10.94 -0.71
CA VAL A 21 -29.66 12.08 -0.04
C VAL A 21 -30.61 12.90 0.85
N GLU A 22 -31.39 12.13 1.62
CA GLU A 22 -32.47 12.49 2.55
C GLU A 22 -33.77 13.03 1.94
N LEU A 23 -34.16 12.51 0.76
CA LEU A 23 -35.21 13.10 -0.10
C LEU A 23 -34.86 14.58 -0.35
N VAL A 24 -33.61 14.75 -0.78
CA VAL A 24 -32.89 15.99 -1.11
C VAL A 24 -32.80 17.01 0.06
N ARG A 25 -32.82 16.54 1.31
CA ARG A 25 -32.56 17.31 2.54
C ARG A 25 -33.73 18.17 3.05
N LYS A 26 -34.97 17.69 2.79
CA LYS A 26 -36.27 18.35 2.94
C LYS A 26 -36.60 19.23 1.73
N LYS A 27 -37.83 19.22 1.21
CA LYS A 27 -38.39 20.43 0.57
C LYS A 27 -38.73 21.45 1.69
N THR A 28 -37.68 22.12 2.16
CA THR A 28 -37.53 23.41 2.87
C THR A 28 -38.08 23.72 4.29
N LEU A 29 -39.14 23.13 4.85
CA LEU A 29 -39.41 23.13 6.31
C LEU A 29 -40.69 22.30 6.55
N ALA A 30 -40.68 21.38 7.52
CA ALA A 30 -41.91 20.72 7.93
C ALA A 30 -42.81 21.76 8.64
N PRO A 31 -44.14 21.78 8.40
CA PRO A 31 -45.08 22.68 9.09
C PRO A 31 -45.00 22.62 10.63
N ASP A 32 -44.50 21.49 11.17
CA ASP A 32 -44.52 21.18 12.60
C ASP A 32 -43.22 21.47 13.38
N GLY A 33 -42.14 21.94 12.73
CA GLY A 33 -40.92 22.38 13.43
C GLY A 33 -40.16 21.33 14.27
N LYS A 34 -40.50 20.04 14.24
CA LYS A 34 -39.88 19.00 15.09
C LYS A 34 -38.66 18.31 14.45
N LYS A 35 -37.66 18.01 15.29
CA LYS A 35 -36.36 17.39 14.95
C LYS A 35 -36.53 15.98 14.34
N PHE A 36 -35.63 15.61 13.43
CA PHE A 36 -35.48 14.26 12.85
C PHE A 36 -35.43 13.20 13.97
N ARG A 37 -36.22 12.14 13.85
CA ARG A 37 -36.31 11.05 14.84
C ARG A 37 -35.61 9.81 14.29
N TYR A 38 -34.56 9.38 14.97
CA TYR A 38 -33.85 8.13 14.66
C TYR A 38 -34.71 6.91 15.04
N PHE A 39 -34.32 5.70 14.61
CA PHE A 39 -35.00 4.48 15.06
C PHE A 39 -34.98 4.32 16.59
N ASP A 40 -33.96 4.87 17.26
CA ASP A 40 -33.86 4.97 18.73
C ASP A 40 -35.01 5.83 19.34
N ASP A 41 -35.64 6.73 18.57
CA ASP A 41 -36.61 7.72 19.06
C ASP A 41 -38.09 7.33 18.81
N LYS A 42 -38.38 6.20 18.15
CA LYS A 42 -39.75 5.80 17.74
C LYS A 42 -40.58 5.07 18.82
N GLY A 43 -40.13 5.08 20.07
CA GLY A 43 -40.85 4.57 21.25
C GLY A 43 -40.27 3.28 21.84
N ILE A 44 -40.50 3.09 23.15
CA ILE A 44 -39.86 2.02 23.95
C ILE A 44 -40.19 0.62 23.40
N PHE A 45 -41.45 0.33 23.07
CA PHE A 45 -41.85 -1.00 22.56
C PHE A 45 -41.22 -1.33 21.19
N ASN A 46 -41.18 -0.36 20.27
CA ASN A 46 -40.53 -0.54 18.96
C ASN A 46 -39.03 -0.80 19.09
N PHE A 47 -38.39 -0.14 20.06
CA PHE A 47 -36.99 -0.37 20.38
C PHE A 47 -36.77 -1.75 21.00
N VAL A 48 -37.56 -2.10 22.04
CA VAL A 48 -37.44 -3.37 22.78
C VAL A 48 -37.56 -4.59 21.87
N PHE A 49 -38.50 -4.57 20.92
CA PHE A 49 -38.71 -5.70 20.00
C PHE A 49 -38.00 -5.56 18.65
N MET A 50 -37.14 -4.55 18.48
CA MET A 50 -36.43 -4.24 17.22
C MET A 50 -37.37 -4.26 16.00
N ALA A 51 -38.60 -3.78 16.14
CA ALA A 51 -39.66 -3.90 15.12
C ALA A 51 -39.28 -3.23 13.78
N TRP A 52 -38.39 -2.24 13.81
CA TRP A 52 -37.83 -1.58 12.63
C TRP A 52 -36.98 -2.51 11.75
N MET A 53 -36.40 -3.59 12.30
CA MET A 53 -35.58 -4.54 11.55
C MET A 53 -36.42 -5.45 10.65
N TYR A 54 -37.64 -5.81 11.07
CA TYR A 54 -38.55 -6.67 10.27
C TYR A 54 -38.77 -6.11 8.88
N GLY A 55 -38.98 -4.80 8.83
CA GLY A 55 -39.07 -4.10 7.58
C GLY A 55 -37.81 -4.34 6.72
N TRP A 56 -36.62 -4.10 7.29
CA TRP A 56 -35.35 -4.06 6.54
C TRP A 56 -35.10 -5.39 5.85
N VAL A 57 -35.38 -6.46 6.59
CA VAL A 57 -35.32 -7.84 6.10
C VAL A 57 -36.33 -8.06 4.97
N LYS A 58 -37.57 -7.56 5.11
CA LYS A 58 -38.61 -7.70 4.08
C LYS A 58 -38.20 -7.07 2.75
N GLU A 59 -37.58 -5.90 2.74
CA GLU A 59 -37.21 -5.26 1.47
C GLU A 59 -35.90 -5.78 0.88
N THR A 60 -34.90 -6.06 1.73
CA THR A 60 -33.65 -6.69 1.25
C THR A 60 -33.93 -8.07 0.64
N SER A 61 -35.00 -8.74 1.06
CA SER A 61 -35.47 -9.98 0.40
C SER A 61 -36.12 -9.75 -0.98
N ARG A 62 -36.59 -8.53 -1.26
CA ARG A 62 -37.32 -8.17 -2.49
C ARG A 62 -36.42 -7.51 -3.54
N ARG A 63 -35.50 -6.64 -3.14
CA ARG A 63 -34.63 -5.88 -4.04
C ARG A 63 -33.21 -5.73 -3.52
N TYR A 64 -32.27 -5.57 -4.44
CA TYR A 64 -30.92 -5.12 -4.11
C TYR A 64 -30.97 -3.64 -3.73
N LEU A 65 -30.37 -3.28 -2.60
CA LEU A 65 -30.27 -1.90 -2.12
C LEU A 65 -28.85 -1.38 -2.34
N ASP A 66 -28.72 -0.28 -3.06
CA ASP A 66 -27.44 0.41 -3.17
C ASP A 66 -27.03 1.04 -1.82
N PRO A 67 -25.72 1.20 -1.54
CA PRO A 67 -25.26 1.73 -0.25
C PRO A 67 -25.77 3.13 0.11
N TYR A 68 -26.09 3.97 -0.87
CA TYR A 68 -26.62 5.32 -0.65
C TYR A 68 -28.12 5.34 -0.34
N MET A 69 -28.82 4.20 -0.46
CA MET A 69 -30.22 4.01 -0.07
C MET A 69 -30.37 3.58 1.39
N LEU A 70 -29.25 3.42 2.11
CA LEU A 70 -29.25 2.96 3.49
C LEU A 70 -29.54 4.12 4.45
N HIS A 71 -30.23 3.81 5.56
CA HIS A 71 -30.57 4.80 6.58
C HIS A 71 -29.31 5.47 7.18
N PRO A 72 -29.32 6.79 7.40
CA PRO A 72 -28.19 7.51 8.00
C PRO A 72 -27.91 7.03 9.43
N LEU A 73 -26.64 7.03 9.83
CA LEU A 73 -26.25 6.64 11.19
C LEU A 73 -26.78 7.64 12.23
N PRO A 74 -27.26 7.17 13.40
CA PRO A 74 -27.57 8.02 14.55
C PRO A 74 -26.43 8.96 14.91
N LEU A 75 -26.73 10.20 15.35
CA LEU A 75 -25.70 11.16 15.78
C LEU A 75 -24.75 10.57 16.83
N ALA A 76 -25.29 9.74 17.73
CA ALA A 76 -24.53 9.05 18.77
C ALA A 76 -23.52 8.00 18.25
N ASP A 77 -23.62 7.61 16.98
CA ASP A 77 -22.74 6.64 16.31
C ASP A 77 -21.90 7.25 15.20
N GLN A 78 -22.16 8.51 14.83
CA GLN A 78 -21.41 9.17 13.80
C GLN A 78 -19.94 9.29 14.19
N ILE A 79 -19.08 8.77 13.33
CA ILE A 79 -17.63 8.72 13.55
C ILE A 79 -17.06 10.14 13.64
N LEU A 80 -17.71 11.13 13.01
CA LEU A 80 -17.34 12.54 13.09
C LEU A 80 -17.30 13.08 14.53
N HIS A 81 -18.07 12.49 15.46
CA HIS A 81 -18.05 12.86 16.88
C HIS A 81 -16.94 12.14 17.65
N TRP A 82 -16.82 10.82 17.48
CA TRP A 82 -15.93 9.98 18.30
C TRP A 82 -14.46 10.02 17.87
N GLN A 83 -14.21 10.03 16.55
CA GLN A 83 -12.87 10.00 15.99
C GLN A 83 -12.01 11.21 16.41
N PRO A 84 -12.51 12.47 16.41
CA PRO A 84 -11.75 13.61 16.91
C PRO A 84 -11.31 13.48 18.37
N ILE A 85 -12.19 12.98 19.24
CA ILE A 85 -11.91 12.83 20.67
C ILE A 85 -10.80 11.79 20.87
N LEU A 86 -10.89 10.66 20.16
CA LEU A 86 -9.86 9.61 20.21
C LEU A 86 -8.51 10.11 19.68
N SER A 87 -8.51 10.74 18.51
CA SER A 87 -7.29 11.29 17.88
C SER A 87 -6.62 12.36 18.75
N ARG A 88 -7.41 13.19 19.45
CA ARG A 88 -6.90 14.15 20.44
C ARG A 88 -6.15 13.44 21.56
N HIS A 89 -6.75 12.45 22.19
CA HIS A 89 -6.10 11.73 23.29
C HIS A 89 -4.84 10.95 22.87
N VAL A 90 -4.82 10.42 21.64
CA VAL A 90 -3.61 9.79 21.07
C VAL A 90 -2.53 10.84 20.86
N SER A 91 -2.86 11.98 20.25
CA SER A 91 -1.93 13.08 20.01
C SER A 91 -1.36 13.65 21.32
N ASP A 92 -2.21 13.89 22.33
CA ASP A 92 -1.79 14.33 23.67
C ASP A 92 -0.80 13.36 24.33
N GLY A 93 -1.00 12.05 24.12
CA GLY A 93 -0.10 11.02 24.64
C GLY A 93 1.26 11.02 23.94
N ILE A 94 1.25 11.17 22.61
CA ILE A 94 2.45 11.25 21.76
C ILE A 94 3.27 12.50 22.13
N SER A 95 2.63 13.67 22.24
CA SER A 95 3.29 14.95 22.59
C SER A 95 3.92 14.90 23.99
N LYS A 96 3.29 14.21 24.95
CA LYS A 96 3.87 14.02 26.30
C LYS A 96 5.12 13.16 26.29
N ILE A 97 5.19 12.15 25.41
CA ILE A 97 6.41 11.34 25.27
C ILE A 97 7.52 12.18 24.62
N GLU A 98 7.21 12.93 23.56
CA GLU A 98 8.18 13.81 22.87
C GLU A 98 8.77 14.84 23.83
N ALA A 99 7.91 15.51 24.61
CA ALA A 99 8.33 16.47 25.63
C ALA A 99 9.26 15.82 26.67
N TYR A 100 8.93 14.63 27.18
CA TYR A 100 9.77 13.96 28.18
C TYR A 100 11.11 13.46 27.60
N GLU A 101 11.11 12.90 26.39
CA GLU A 101 12.32 12.38 25.74
C GLU A 101 13.31 13.50 25.39
N SER A 102 12.80 14.69 25.03
CA SER A 102 13.60 15.89 24.75
C SER A 102 14.30 16.51 25.97
N LEU A 103 13.85 16.20 27.20
CA LEU A 103 14.48 16.71 28.42
C LEU A 103 15.88 16.09 28.61
N GLY A 104 16.84 16.92 29.06
CA GLY A 104 18.15 16.42 29.49
C GLY A 104 18.05 15.44 30.67
N GLU A 105 19.05 14.58 30.82
CA GLU A 105 19.15 13.55 31.88
C GLU A 105 18.81 14.08 33.28
N GLU A 106 19.26 15.29 33.62
CA GLU A 106 18.97 15.93 34.92
C GLU A 106 17.52 16.38 35.06
N LYS A 107 16.95 17.01 34.02
CA LYS A 107 15.54 17.44 34.00
C LYS A 107 14.57 16.24 33.98
N LYS A 108 15.00 15.09 33.45
CA LYS A 108 14.22 13.83 33.47
C LYS A 108 14.00 13.29 34.88
N LYS A 109 14.92 13.53 35.83
CA LYS A 109 14.79 13.06 37.22
C LYS A 109 13.62 13.74 37.96
N GLY A 110 13.28 14.98 37.62
CA GLY A 110 12.17 15.74 38.21
C GLY A 110 10.86 15.72 37.41
N ALA A 111 10.87 15.24 36.17
CA ALA A 111 9.70 15.27 35.28
C ALA A 111 8.77 14.06 35.46
N LYS A 112 7.46 14.29 35.31
CA LYS A 112 6.46 13.21 35.36
C LYS A 112 6.64 12.27 34.18
N LYS A 113 6.93 10.99 34.45
CA LYS A 113 7.10 9.96 33.42
C LYS A 113 5.84 9.86 32.54
N PRO A 114 5.99 9.79 31.20
CA PRO A 114 4.86 9.64 30.31
C PRO A 114 4.21 8.27 30.50
N VAL A 115 2.93 8.18 30.12
CA VAL A 115 2.15 6.95 30.26
C VAL A 115 2.75 5.89 29.35
N LYS A 116 2.92 4.67 29.90
CA LYS A 116 3.45 3.55 29.12
C LYS A 116 2.58 3.30 27.88
N HIS A 117 1.29 3.02 28.01
CA HIS A 117 0.43 2.72 26.86
C HIS A 117 -0.47 3.90 26.46
N ILE A 118 -0.21 4.51 25.30
CA ILE A 118 -0.96 5.68 24.80
C ILE A 118 -2.37 5.26 24.38
N LEU A 119 -2.47 4.21 23.58
CA LEU A 119 -3.74 3.78 22.99
C LEU A 119 -4.74 3.28 24.05
N ALA A 120 -4.26 2.55 25.07
CA ALA A 120 -5.11 2.08 26.16
C ALA A 120 -5.75 3.24 26.93
N ARG A 121 -4.95 4.28 27.23
CA ARG A 121 -5.44 5.50 27.88
C ARG A 121 -6.45 6.22 27.00
N ALA A 122 -6.18 6.35 25.71
CA ALA A 122 -7.08 7.01 24.78
C ALA A 122 -8.44 6.28 24.69
N ILE A 123 -8.44 4.95 24.51
CA ILE A 123 -9.65 4.12 24.45
C ILE A 123 -10.46 4.24 25.75
N TRP A 124 -9.80 4.21 26.90
CA TRP A 124 -10.48 4.35 28.19
C TRP A 124 -11.15 5.72 28.31
N LEU A 125 -10.42 6.81 28.06
CA LEU A 125 -10.96 8.17 28.17
C LEU A 125 -12.14 8.41 27.22
N THR A 126 -12.14 7.81 26.03
CA THR A 126 -13.24 7.97 25.07
C THR A 126 -14.46 7.10 25.41
N PHE A 127 -14.28 5.85 25.82
CA PHE A 127 -15.39 4.87 25.86
C PHE A 127 -15.77 4.34 27.25
N TRP A 128 -15.11 4.77 28.34
CA TRP A 128 -15.32 4.18 29.68
C TRP A 128 -16.78 4.16 30.14
N LYS A 129 -17.56 5.23 29.92
CA LYS A 129 -18.97 5.29 30.36
C LYS A 129 -19.82 4.18 29.74
N ARG A 130 -19.63 3.94 28.44
CA ARG A 130 -20.35 2.89 27.70
C ARG A 130 -19.92 1.50 28.15
N LEU A 131 -18.62 1.32 28.42
CA LEU A 131 -18.06 0.06 28.90
C LEU A 131 -18.58 -0.30 30.30
N VAL A 132 -18.60 0.65 31.23
CA VAL A 132 -19.13 0.45 32.59
C VAL A 132 -20.62 0.10 32.55
N GLY A 133 -21.41 0.78 31.72
CA GLY A 133 -22.83 0.46 31.55
C GLY A 133 -23.08 -0.98 31.08
N ILE A 134 -22.28 -1.48 30.13
CA ILE A 134 -22.36 -2.87 29.66
C ILE A 134 -22.03 -3.85 30.80
N ILE A 135 -20.95 -3.59 31.54
CA ILE A 135 -20.49 -4.45 32.65
C ILE A 135 -21.59 -4.61 33.71
N VAL A 136 -22.18 -3.49 34.13
CA VAL A 136 -23.28 -3.49 35.11
C VAL A 136 -24.50 -4.21 34.56
N GLY A 137 -24.86 -3.95 33.29
CA GLY A 137 -26.00 -4.60 32.63
C GLY A 137 -25.89 -6.13 32.61
N VAL A 138 -24.75 -6.67 32.18
CA VAL A 138 -24.51 -8.13 32.15
C VAL A 138 -24.60 -8.72 33.56
N MET A 139 -23.98 -8.07 34.54
CA MET A 139 -23.93 -8.55 35.92
C MET A 139 -25.33 -8.63 36.55
N VAL A 140 -26.18 -7.64 36.30
CA VAL A 140 -27.58 -7.61 36.77
C VAL A 140 -28.41 -8.71 36.09
N MET A 141 -28.34 -8.83 34.76
CA MET A 141 -29.15 -9.79 34.00
C MET A 141 -28.79 -11.24 34.34
N ASN A 142 -27.51 -11.52 34.60
CA ASN A 142 -27.09 -12.83 35.06
C ASN A 142 -27.60 -13.19 36.45
N GLY A 143 -27.60 -12.23 37.38
CA GLY A 143 -28.22 -12.42 38.69
C GLY A 143 -29.70 -12.82 38.54
N ILE A 144 -30.45 -12.06 37.72
CA ILE A 144 -31.86 -12.34 37.43
C ILE A 144 -32.03 -13.74 36.82
N GLY A 145 -31.24 -14.10 35.80
CA GLY A 145 -31.34 -15.41 35.15
C GLY A 145 -31.09 -16.59 36.10
N MET A 146 -30.25 -16.41 37.11
CA MET A 146 -29.98 -17.46 38.10
C MET A 146 -31.08 -17.56 39.18
N THR A 147 -31.86 -16.50 39.44
CA THR A 147 -33.01 -16.57 40.37
C THR A 147 -34.12 -17.52 39.87
N VAL A 148 -34.17 -17.80 38.57
CA VAL A 148 -35.09 -18.79 37.97
C VAL A 148 -34.91 -20.17 38.60
N ALA A 149 -33.70 -20.54 39.00
CA ALA A 149 -33.44 -21.82 39.68
C ALA A 149 -34.19 -21.96 41.02
N LEU A 150 -34.37 -20.85 41.75
CA LEU A 150 -35.13 -20.82 43.01
C LEU A 150 -36.63 -21.04 42.76
N PHE A 151 -37.17 -20.38 41.73
CA PHE A 151 -38.56 -20.57 41.33
C PHE A 151 -38.81 -21.99 40.83
N LEU A 152 -37.87 -22.57 40.08
CA LEU A 152 -37.94 -23.94 39.59
C LEU A 152 -37.92 -24.95 40.74
N HIS A 153 -37.04 -24.78 41.72
CA HIS A 153 -37.00 -25.64 42.90
C HIS A 153 -38.32 -25.60 43.69
N LYS A 154 -38.85 -24.39 43.92
CA LYS A 154 -40.13 -24.21 44.63
C LYS A 154 -41.32 -24.80 43.87
N LEU A 155 -41.32 -24.70 42.53
CA LEU A 155 -42.33 -25.32 41.68
C LEU A 155 -42.28 -26.85 41.78
N LEU A 156 -41.08 -27.43 41.63
CA LEU A 156 -40.86 -28.87 41.67
C LEU A 156 -41.14 -29.48 43.04
N GLY A 157 -40.90 -28.77 44.14
CA GLY A 157 -41.24 -29.21 45.50
C GLY A 157 -42.74 -29.17 45.84
N LEU A 158 -43.56 -28.48 45.03
CA LEU A 158 -45.02 -28.41 45.23
C LEU A 158 -45.79 -29.49 44.46
N LEU A 159 -45.23 -30.03 43.38
CA LEU A 159 -45.81 -31.10 42.55
C LEU A 159 -46.12 -32.42 43.32
N PRO A 160 -45.31 -32.88 44.29
CA PRO A 160 -45.56 -34.15 45.00
C PRO A 160 -46.64 -34.07 46.09
N LYS A 161 -47.06 -32.87 46.53
CA LYS A 161 -47.94 -32.70 47.69
C LYS A 161 -49.42 -32.85 47.30
N LYS A 162 -50.15 -33.76 47.96
CA LYS A 162 -51.57 -34.12 47.70
C LYS A 162 -52.62 -33.00 47.93
N GLY A 163 -52.23 -31.73 48.07
CA GLY A 163 -53.13 -30.60 48.37
C GLY A 163 -52.68 -29.27 47.73
N PHE A 164 -52.32 -29.27 46.45
CA PHE A 164 -51.77 -28.07 45.80
C PHE A 164 -52.87 -27.14 45.24
N LYS A 165 -52.69 -25.83 45.41
CA LYS A 165 -53.54 -24.81 44.78
C LYS A 165 -53.07 -24.60 43.35
N LEU A 166 -53.87 -24.98 42.35
CA LEU A 166 -53.56 -24.82 40.92
C LEU A 166 -53.09 -23.40 40.56
N ILE A 167 -53.69 -22.39 41.19
CA ILE A 167 -53.36 -20.96 41.01
C ILE A 167 -51.90 -20.67 41.37
N THR A 168 -51.38 -21.25 42.46
CA THR A 168 -49.98 -21.02 42.89
C THR A 168 -48.97 -21.69 41.95
N LEU A 169 -49.33 -22.83 41.37
CA LEU A 169 -48.50 -23.55 40.40
C LEU A 169 -48.42 -22.77 39.08
N LEU A 170 -49.58 -22.34 38.56
CA LEU A 170 -49.64 -21.51 37.35
C LEU A 170 -48.92 -20.17 37.54
N SER A 171 -49.04 -19.54 38.71
CA SER A 171 -48.34 -18.28 39.03
C SER A 171 -46.82 -18.44 39.03
N LEU A 172 -46.29 -19.52 39.62
CA LEU A 172 -44.85 -19.82 39.61
C LEU A 172 -44.35 -20.14 38.19
N ALA A 173 -45.09 -20.93 37.42
CA ALA A 173 -44.75 -21.25 36.03
C ALA A 173 -44.72 -20.00 35.14
N PHE A 174 -45.73 -19.13 35.26
CA PHE A 174 -45.77 -17.85 34.53
C PHE A 174 -44.63 -16.91 34.95
N SER A 175 -44.29 -16.89 36.24
CA SER A 175 -43.17 -16.08 36.75
C SER A 175 -41.83 -16.56 36.17
N ILE A 176 -41.61 -17.87 36.03
CA ILE A 176 -40.42 -18.43 35.39
C ILE A 176 -40.32 -17.97 33.93
N ILE A 177 -41.42 -18.10 33.18
CA ILE A 177 -41.47 -17.71 31.76
C ILE A 177 -41.21 -16.20 31.61
N ALA A 178 -41.85 -15.38 32.44
CA ALA A 178 -41.71 -13.93 32.39
C ALA A 178 -40.28 -13.47 32.69
N VAL A 179 -39.63 -14.05 33.71
CA VAL A 179 -38.25 -13.71 34.09
C VAL A 179 -37.25 -14.15 33.03
N GLU A 180 -37.37 -15.36 32.47
CA GLU A 180 -36.45 -15.84 31.43
C GLU A 180 -36.58 -15.02 30.14
N LEU A 181 -37.81 -14.73 29.70
CA LEU A 181 -38.06 -13.89 28.53
C LEU A 181 -37.54 -12.46 28.73
N PHE A 182 -37.76 -11.87 29.90
CA PHE A 182 -37.24 -10.53 30.21
C PHE A 182 -35.70 -10.50 30.15
N LYS A 183 -35.05 -11.49 30.74
CA LYS A 183 -33.59 -11.61 30.76
C LYS A 183 -33.02 -11.81 29.36
N ASP A 184 -33.61 -12.67 28.53
CA ASP A 184 -33.13 -12.90 27.16
C ASP A 184 -33.30 -11.67 26.27
N VAL A 185 -34.45 -10.99 26.31
CA VAL A 185 -34.67 -9.73 25.59
C VAL A 185 -33.63 -8.68 26.00
N CYS A 186 -33.36 -8.53 27.30
CA CYS A 186 -32.36 -7.59 27.78
C CYS A 186 -30.92 -7.96 27.35
N MET A 187 -30.58 -9.26 27.35
CA MET A 187 -29.29 -9.73 26.88
C MET A 187 -29.08 -9.47 25.38
N ASP A 188 -30.13 -9.60 24.56
CA ASP A 188 -30.08 -9.24 23.14
C ASP A 188 -29.79 -7.74 22.93
N HIS A 189 -30.39 -6.87 23.75
CA HIS A 189 -30.08 -5.42 23.74
C HIS A 189 -28.65 -5.12 24.17
N ILE A 190 -28.15 -5.80 25.20
CA ILE A 190 -26.76 -5.66 25.65
C ILE A 190 -25.81 -6.11 24.53
N ASN A 191 -26.09 -7.24 23.88
CA ASN A 191 -25.31 -7.75 22.75
C ASN A 191 -25.32 -6.79 21.56
N TYR A 192 -26.48 -6.23 21.22
CA TYR A 192 -26.62 -5.19 20.20
C TYR A 192 -25.75 -3.96 20.52
N TYR A 193 -25.78 -3.50 21.77
CA TYR A 193 -24.99 -2.34 22.20
C TYR A 193 -23.47 -2.63 22.22
N VAL A 194 -23.06 -3.83 22.61
CA VAL A 194 -21.66 -4.29 22.49
C VAL A 194 -21.19 -4.26 21.03
N ARG A 195 -22.00 -4.76 20.10
CA ARG A 195 -21.69 -4.73 18.65
C ARG A 195 -21.58 -3.29 18.14
N ARG A 196 -22.52 -2.42 18.50
CA ARG A 196 -22.53 -0.99 18.15
C ARG A 196 -21.24 -0.29 18.64
N LEU A 197 -20.85 -0.52 19.89
CA LEU A 197 -19.62 0.03 20.46
C LEU A 197 -18.37 -0.48 19.72
N SER A 198 -18.31 -1.78 19.41
CA SER A 198 -17.18 -2.38 18.69
C SER A 198 -16.97 -1.78 17.30
N PHE A 199 -18.04 -1.51 16.54
CA PHE A 199 -17.93 -0.86 15.23
C PHE A 199 -17.45 0.60 15.30
N ILE A 200 -17.92 1.35 16.31
CA ILE A 200 -17.48 2.73 16.53
C ILE A 200 -16.00 2.75 16.90
N MET A 201 -15.55 1.82 17.75
CA MET A 201 -14.15 1.67 18.11
C MET A 201 -13.28 1.32 16.89
N ASP A 202 -13.64 0.28 16.11
CA ASP A 202 -12.90 -0.13 14.91
C ASP A 202 -12.74 1.05 13.93
N SER A 203 -13.85 1.70 13.58
CA SER A 203 -13.86 2.80 12.62
C SER A 203 -13.05 4.01 13.11
N SER A 204 -13.16 4.37 14.39
CA SER A 204 -12.41 5.48 14.98
C SER A 204 -10.91 5.19 15.03
N ILE A 205 -10.52 3.96 15.39
CA ILE A 205 -9.12 3.53 15.41
C ILE A 205 -8.56 3.51 13.98
N ARG A 206 -9.29 2.95 13.02
CA ARG A 206 -8.89 2.85 11.61
C ARG A 206 -8.53 4.21 11.01
N ILE A 207 -9.41 5.20 11.15
CA ILE A 207 -9.19 6.55 10.64
C ILE A 207 -8.03 7.23 11.36
N THR A 208 -7.90 7.02 12.68
CA THR A 208 -6.82 7.60 13.47
C THR A 208 -5.45 7.03 13.06
N ILE A 209 -5.34 5.72 12.85
CA ILE A 209 -4.11 5.10 12.30
C ILE A 209 -3.77 5.70 10.94
N PHE A 210 -4.76 5.83 10.05
CA PHE A 210 -4.55 6.40 8.72
C PHE A 210 -4.10 7.88 8.77
N GLN A 211 -4.74 8.71 9.61
CA GLN A 211 -4.36 10.11 9.79
C GLN A 211 -2.94 10.26 10.33
N HIS A 212 -2.57 9.47 11.36
CA HIS A 212 -1.21 9.47 11.89
C HIS A 212 -0.19 8.89 10.91
N GLY A 213 -0.58 7.96 10.04
CA GLY A 213 0.25 7.49 8.92
C GLY A 213 0.57 8.58 7.90
N LEU A 214 -0.39 9.47 7.63
CA LEU A 214 -0.20 10.66 6.79
C LEU A 214 0.40 11.86 7.55
N CYS A 215 0.87 11.66 8.79
CA CYS A 215 1.34 12.72 9.70
C CYS A 215 0.33 13.85 9.97
N TYR A 216 -0.96 13.59 9.70
CA TYR A 216 -2.04 14.50 10.03
C TYR A 216 -2.36 14.38 11.52
N ARG A 217 -1.54 14.99 12.37
CA ARG A 217 -1.90 15.22 13.78
C ARG A 217 -2.89 16.37 13.82
N ARG A 218 -4.07 16.12 14.40
CA ARG A 218 -5.10 17.15 14.50
C ARG A 218 -4.57 18.27 15.40
N SER A 219 -4.61 19.51 14.90
CA SER A 219 -4.56 20.68 15.78
C SER A 219 -5.76 20.60 16.73
N LEU A 220 -5.57 21.02 17.98
CA LEU A 220 -6.68 21.36 18.86
C LEU A 220 -7.77 22.09 18.05
N PHE A 221 -8.97 21.51 17.97
CA PHE A 221 -10.13 22.21 17.44
C PHE A 221 -10.68 23.09 18.56
N GLY A 222 -10.55 24.41 18.40
CA GLY A 222 -11.13 25.43 19.26
C GLY A 222 -10.63 26.83 18.88
N HIS A 223 -11.40 27.53 18.05
CA HIS A 223 -11.31 28.97 17.73
C HIS A 223 -10.01 29.48 17.08
N LEU A 224 -9.98 29.43 15.75
CA LEU A 224 -8.93 30.09 14.94
C LEU A 224 -9.35 31.46 14.39
N SER A 225 -10.48 32.02 14.84
CA SER A 225 -10.87 33.39 14.45
C SER A 225 -10.37 34.45 15.42
N ASP A 226 -10.11 34.15 16.70
CA ASP A 226 -9.91 35.20 17.72
C ASP A 226 -8.85 34.87 18.79
N ASN A 227 -7.81 34.09 18.46
CA ASN A 227 -6.74 33.80 19.42
C ASN A 227 -5.50 34.69 19.15
N PRO A 228 -5.13 35.64 20.05
CA PRO A 228 -3.98 36.52 19.89
C PRO A 228 -2.62 35.78 19.89
N ASP A 229 -2.60 34.50 20.26
CA ASP A 229 -1.44 33.60 20.27
C ASP A 229 -1.22 32.80 18.97
N ALA A 230 -1.96 33.08 17.88
CA ALA A 230 -1.64 32.48 16.58
C ALA A 230 -0.29 33.00 16.04
N CYS A 231 0.54 32.11 15.52
CA CYS A 231 1.90 32.41 15.06
C CYS A 231 1.94 33.54 14.01
N LYS A 232 2.48 34.70 14.39
CA LYS A 232 2.62 35.90 13.54
C LYS A 232 3.99 36.03 12.87
N SER A 233 5.00 35.25 13.30
CA SER A 233 6.36 35.34 12.74
C SER A 233 6.47 34.49 11.47
N ILE A 234 6.92 35.13 10.39
CA ILE A 234 7.07 34.49 9.07
C ILE A 234 8.46 33.83 8.91
N ILE A 235 9.42 34.25 9.72
CA ILE A 235 10.77 33.69 9.80
C ILE A 235 10.82 32.70 10.95
N HIS A 236 11.32 31.49 10.68
CA HIS A 236 11.53 30.44 11.67
C HIS A 236 13.02 30.13 11.77
N GLY A 237 13.65 30.60 12.84
CA GLY A 237 14.97 30.12 13.28
C GLY A 237 14.83 28.86 14.13
N CYS A 238 15.89 28.05 14.15
CA CYS A 238 16.02 26.88 15.03
C CYS A 238 16.42 27.23 16.48
N SER A 239 16.81 28.48 16.74
CA SER A 239 17.50 28.92 17.96
C SER A 239 16.62 29.17 19.20
N GLY A 240 15.31 28.91 19.16
CA GLY A 240 14.43 28.99 20.35
C GLY A 240 14.23 30.39 20.98
N GLU A 241 15.04 31.40 20.64
CA GLU A 241 14.98 32.74 21.22
C GLU A 241 13.73 33.53 20.77
N ASP A 242 13.23 33.25 19.56
CA ASP A 242 11.99 33.80 19.04
C ASP A 242 10.83 32.79 19.17
N LYS A 243 10.01 32.94 20.21
CA LYS A 243 8.74 32.21 20.33
C LYS A 243 7.72 32.80 19.35
N CYS A 244 7.49 32.12 18.20
CA CYS A 244 6.41 32.53 17.28
C CYS A 244 5.01 32.56 17.95
N SER A 245 4.84 31.74 18.99
CA SER A 245 3.63 31.57 19.79
C SER A 245 4.05 31.03 21.17
N ASN A 246 3.28 31.34 22.21
CA ASN A 246 3.45 30.74 23.54
C ASN A 246 3.26 29.21 23.52
N ASP A 247 2.47 28.68 22.58
CA ASP A 247 2.31 27.25 22.31
C ASP A 247 2.98 26.86 20.97
N PRO A 248 4.05 26.05 20.98
CA PRO A 248 4.72 25.59 19.78
C PRO A 248 3.85 24.85 18.76
N PHE A 249 2.83 24.15 19.23
CA PHE A 249 2.00 23.27 18.41
C PHE A 249 1.00 24.03 17.53
N LEU A 250 0.85 25.35 17.75
CA LEU A 250 0.03 26.25 16.95
C LEU A 250 0.74 26.78 15.70
N CYS A 251 2.07 26.65 15.61
CA CYS A 251 2.86 27.11 14.46
C CYS A 251 2.79 26.11 13.29
N ARG A 252 2.29 26.53 12.12
CA ARG A 252 2.00 25.64 10.98
C ARG A 252 3.15 25.47 9.99
N ALA A 253 3.92 26.52 9.72
CA ALA A 253 5.16 26.45 8.94
C ALA A 253 6.18 25.49 9.57
N ARG A 254 5.97 25.23 10.86
CA ARG A 254 6.63 24.21 11.63
C ARG A 254 5.90 22.85 11.54
N ARG A 255 5.61 22.29 10.35
CA ARG A 255 5.01 20.94 10.20
C ARG A 255 5.77 20.02 9.23
N TYR A 256 6.21 18.85 9.67
CA TYR A 256 6.69 17.77 8.78
C TYR A 256 5.52 16.95 8.24
N LYS A 257 5.62 16.57 6.95
CA LYS A 257 4.64 15.76 6.27
C LYS A 257 5.33 14.53 5.67
N ASN A 258 5.17 13.38 6.31
CA ASN A 258 5.51 12.11 5.66
C ASN A 258 4.42 11.84 4.62
N ASN A 259 4.74 11.94 3.32
CA ASN A 259 3.78 11.66 2.23
C ASN A 259 3.61 10.15 1.97
N GLU A 260 3.96 9.36 2.97
CA GLU A 260 4.77 8.19 2.80
C GLU A 260 4.23 7.10 3.72
N VAL A 261 3.58 6.12 3.09
CA VAL A 261 2.79 5.10 3.75
C VAL A 261 3.33 3.69 3.45
N VAL A 262 4.13 3.17 4.38
CA VAL A 262 4.68 1.81 4.33
C VAL A 262 3.57 0.75 4.13
N PRO A 263 3.78 -0.31 3.33
CA PRO A 263 2.79 -1.39 3.11
C PRO A 263 2.28 -2.06 4.40
N LYS A 264 3.01 -1.93 5.50
CA LYS A 264 2.59 -2.36 6.84
C LYS A 264 1.34 -1.63 7.36
N ILE A 265 1.02 -0.44 6.84
CA ILE A 265 -0.20 0.26 7.25
C ILE A 265 -1.45 -0.51 6.85
N TYR A 266 -1.43 -1.24 5.73
CA TYR A 266 -2.62 -1.93 5.21
C TYR A 266 -3.14 -2.96 6.22
N PRO A 267 -2.33 -3.91 6.70
CA PRO A 267 -2.78 -4.83 7.74
C PRO A 267 -3.13 -4.10 9.05
N LEU A 268 -2.44 -3.00 9.42
CA LEU A 268 -2.77 -2.23 10.63
C LEU A 268 -4.16 -1.58 10.56
N VAL A 269 -4.50 -0.97 9.42
CA VAL A 269 -5.76 -0.26 9.17
C VAL A 269 -6.92 -1.23 8.92
N LEU A 270 -6.67 -2.39 8.27
CA LEU A 270 -7.75 -3.29 7.85
C LEU A 270 -7.97 -4.45 8.81
N ASN A 271 -6.88 -5.07 9.31
CA ASN A 271 -6.99 -6.25 10.17
C ASN A 271 -6.85 -5.89 11.66
N ASP A 272 -5.82 -5.13 12.03
CA ASP A 272 -5.55 -4.87 13.46
C ASP A 272 -6.58 -3.96 14.11
N SER A 273 -7.09 -2.95 13.40
CA SER A 273 -8.17 -2.08 13.91
C SER A 273 -9.44 -2.89 14.25
N TYR A 274 -9.73 -3.93 13.46
CA TYR A 274 -10.89 -4.79 13.65
C TYR A 274 -10.75 -5.73 14.85
N TYR A 275 -9.55 -6.25 15.10
CA TYR A 275 -9.32 -7.15 16.23
C TYR A 275 -9.29 -6.44 17.59
N ILE A 276 -8.90 -5.17 17.65
CA ILE A 276 -8.77 -4.43 18.92
C ILE A 276 -10.08 -4.45 19.73
N PRO A 277 -11.26 -4.04 19.19
CA PRO A 277 -12.51 -3.98 19.94
C PRO A 277 -12.97 -5.32 20.55
N PHE A 278 -12.45 -6.45 20.11
CA PHE A 278 -12.79 -7.77 20.68
C PHE A 278 -12.41 -7.91 22.16
N PHE A 279 -11.58 -7.03 22.73
CA PHE A 279 -11.37 -7.01 24.17
C PHE A 279 -12.69 -6.74 24.94
N VAL A 280 -13.63 -5.98 24.35
CA VAL A 280 -14.94 -5.70 24.96
C VAL A 280 -15.73 -7.00 25.11
N GLU A 281 -15.77 -7.82 24.05
CA GLU A 281 -16.43 -9.14 24.08
C GLU A 281 -15.77 -10.12 25.05
N PHE A 282 -14.45 -10.00 25.26
CA PHE A 282 -13.74 -10.77 26.28
C PHE A 282 -14.17 -10.33 27.68
N ILE A 283 -14.16 -9.03 27.98
CA ILE A 283 -14.55 -8.51 29.29
C ILE A 283 -15.97 -8.94 29.64
N THR A 284 -16.92 -8.78 28.71
CA THR A 284 -18.31 -9.17 28.94
C THR A 284 -18.45 -10.67 29.18
N GLY A 285 -17.79 -11.51 28.37
CA GLY A 285 -17.85 -12.96 28.54
C GLY A 285 -17.19 -13.45 29.84
N MET A 286 -16.13 -12.80 30.31
CA MET A 286 -15.50 -13.15 31.59
C MET A 286 -16.34 -12.75 32.78
N ILE A 287 -16.99 -11.58 32.73
CA ILE A 287 -17.93 -11.15 33.77
C ILE A 287 -19.14 -12.08 33.79
N ASP A 288 -19.63 -12.45 32.62
CA ASP A 288 -20.73 -13.39 32.47
C ASP A 288 -20.42 -14.72 33.18
N PHE A 289 -19.26 -15.29 32.86
CA PHE A 289 -18.75 -16.48 33.53
C PHE A 289 -18.57 -16.31 35.05
N LEU A 290 -17.86 -15.28 35.51
CA LEU A 290 -17.57 -15.09 36.93
C LEU A 290 -18.84 -14.90 37.76
N THR A 291 -19.80 -14.15 37.24
CA THR A 291 -21.07 -13.90 37.93
C THR A 291 -21.93 -15.16 38.00
N ALA A 292 -22.06 -15.90 36.90
CA ALA A 292 -22.78 -17.17 36.87
C ALA A 292 -22.13 -18.22 37.79
N PHE A 293 -20.79 -18.31 37.79
CA PHE A 293 -20.05 -19.25 38.62
C PHE A 293 -20.19 -18.94 40.12
N ILE A 294 -19.95 -17.70 40.54
CA ILE A 294 -20.02 -17.31 41.96
C ILE A 294 -21.45 -17.48 42.48
N TYR A 295 -22.44 -16.95 41.76
CA TYR A 295 -23.83 -17.01 42.20
C TYR A 295 -24.38 -18.44 42.17
N GLY A 296 -24.01 -19.23 41.14
CA GLY A 296 -24.37 -20.64 41.05
C GLY A 296 -23.79 -21.46 42.20
N MET A 297 -22.54 -21.21 42.59
CA MET A 297 -21.92 -21.87 43.76
C MET A 297 -22.61 -21.52 45.07
N ILE A 298 -22.99 -20.26 45.25
CA ILE A 298 -23.74 -19.81 46.43
C ILE A 298 -25.10 -20.53 46.52
N LEU A 299 -25.83 -20.63 45.40
CA LEU A 299 -27.10 -21.35 45.34
C LEU A 299 -26.95 -22.85 45.64
N MET A 300 -25.94 -23.49 45.05
CA MET A 300 -25.65 -24.92 45.28
C MET A 300 -25.36 -25.23 46.75
N ASN A 301 -24.55 -24.40 47.41
CA ASN A 301 -24.20 -24.61 48.81
C ASN A 301 -25.34 -24.26 49.79
N SER A 302 -26.09 -23.19 49.50
CA SER A 302 -27.10 -22.67 50.43
C SER A 302 -28.46 -23.37 50.33
N GLN A 303 -28.86 -23.87 49.17
CA GLN A 303 -30.25 -24.33 48.94
C GLN A 303 -30.34 -25.83 48.64
N PHE A 304 -29.36 -26.39 47.92
CA PHE A 304 -29.46 -27.77 47.44
C PHE A 304 -28.65 -28.77 48.28
N HIS A 305 -27.70 -28.31 49.10
CA HIS A 305 -26.83 -29.15 49.94
C HIS A 305 -26.15 -30.33 49.20
N VAL A 306 -26.02 -30.25 47.86
CA VAL A 306 -25.39 -31.28 47.02
C VAL A 306 -23.88 -31.04 46.96
N LYS A 307 -23.08 -32.10 47.10
CA LYS A 307 -21.62 -32.07 46.92
C LYS A 307 -21.24 -31.96 45.42
N SER A 308 -21.53 -30.83 44.78
CA SER A 308 -21.23 -30.60 43.34
C SER A 308 -19.77 -30.22 43.04
N LEU A 309 -18.90 -30.19 44.06
CA LEU A 309 -17.50 -29.80 43.94
C LEU A 309 -16.72 -30.69 42.95
N ASN A 310 -17.06 -31.97 42.83
CA ASN A 310 -16.37 -32.91 41.95
C ASN A 310 -16.64 -32.63 40.46
N ILE A 311 -17.89 -32.29 40.08
CA ILE A 311 -18.25 -31.95 38.70
C ILE A 311 -17.54 -30.66 38.27
N LEU A 312 -17.52 -29.68 39.16
CA LEU A 312 -16.92 -28.37 38.90
C LEU A 312 -15.39 -28.43 38.88
N SER A 313 -14.75 -29.26 39.71
CA SER A 313 -13.30 -29.44 39.69
C SER A 313 -12.83 -30.12 38.40
N VAL A 314 -13.56 -31.14 37.93
CA VAL A 314 -13.29 -31.79 36.64
C VAL A 314 -13.50 -30.81 35.47
N SER A 315 -14.62 -30.07 35.47
CA SER A 315 -14.89 -29.04 34.46
C SER A 315 -13.81 -27.96 34.41
N LEU A 316 -13.34 -27.50 35.57
CA LEU A 316 -12.29 -26.49 35.67
C LEU A 316 -10.94 -27.02 35.16
N SER A 317 -10.60 -28.28 35.43
CA SER A 317 -9.37 -28.92 34.94
C SER A 317 -9.29 -28.93 33.41
N PHE A 318 -10.36 -29.35 32.73
CA PHE A 318 -10.40 -29.32 31.27
C PHE A 318 -10.33 -27.89 30.71
N VAL A 319 -10.96 -26.92 31.36
CA VAL A 319 -10.91 -25.50 30.96
C VAL A 319 -9.49 -24.96 31.10
N VAL A 320 -8.74 -25.35 32.13
CA VAL A 320 -7.32 -25.00 32.26
C VAL A 320 -6.52 -25.55 31.08
N CYS A 321 -6.73 -26.81 30.69
CA CYS A 321 -6.09 -27.39 29.50
C CYS A 321 -6.42 -26.61 28.22
N MET A 322 -7.68 -26.24 28.01
CA MET A 322 -8.12 -25.42 26.87
C MET A 322 -7.46 -24.03 26.87
N VAL A 323 -7.36 -23.40 28.04
CA VAL A 323 -6.70 -22.09 28.19
C VAL A 323 -5.22 -22.20 27.82
N VAL A 324 -4.51 -23.25 28.23
CA VAL A 324 -3.11 -23.48 27.84
C VAL A 324 -3.00 -23.59 26.32
N VAL A 325 -3.86 -24.39 25.67
CA VAL A 325 -3.89 -24.53 24.21
C VAL A 325 -4.13 -23.18 23.53
N GLU A 326 -5.10 -22.38 23.99
CA GLU A 326 -5.38 -21.07 23.37
C GLU A 326 -4.29 -20.02 23.64
N ILE A 327 -3.61 -20.06 24.78
CA ILE A 327 -2.43 -19.22 25.03
C ILE A 327 -1.32 -19.56 24.03
N THR A 328 -1.04 -20.85 23.80
CA THR A 328 -0.04 -21.25 22.78
C THR A 328 -0.43 -20.81 21.37
N ASN A 329 -1.71 -20.93 21.01
CA ASN A 329 -2.26 -20.43 19.74
C ASN A 329 -2.12 -18.90 19.63
N GLY A 330 -2.33 -18.17 20.73
CA GLY A 330 -2.14 -16.72 20.83
C GLY A 330 -0.69 -16.29 20.60
N PHE A 331 0.30 -17.04 21.11
CA PHE A 331 1.72 -16.81 20.82
C PHE A 331 2.05 -17.06 19.34
N LEU A 332 1.50 -18.11 18.75
CA LEU A 332 1.66 -18.40 17.32
C LEU A 332 1.03 -17.34 16.42
N MET A 333 -0.09 -16.73 16.86
CA MET A 333 -0.76 -15.66 16.12
C MET A 333 0.16 -14.46 15.86
N ARG A 334 1.05 -14.12 16.81
CA ARG A 334 2.04 -13.05 16.61
C ARG A 334 2.95 -13.31 15.41
N TYR A 335 3.48 -14.53 15.31
CA TYR A 335 4.34 -14.94 14.21
C TYR A 335 3.57 -15.05 12.89
N TYR A 336 2.33 -15.56 12.95
CA TYR A 336 1.44 -15.61 11.79
C TYR A 336 1.20 -14.22 11.20
N LEU A 337 0.90 -13.22 12.03
CA LEU A 337 0.73 -11.84 11.60
C LEU A 337 2.01 -11.28 10.95
N GLY A 338 3.19 -11.57 11.51
CA GLY A 338 4.48 -11.16 10.94
C GLY A 338 4.77 -11.78 9.56
N ILE A 339 4.52 -13.08 9.36
CA ILE A 339 4.68 -13.73 8.04
C ILE A 339 3.67 -13.17 7.04
N ARG A 340 2.43 -12.94 7.48
CA ARG A 340 1.38 -12.37 6.62
C ARG A 340 1.74 -10.97 6.15
N ASP A 341 2.29 -10.12 7.02
CA ASP A 341 2.78 -8.79 6.66
C ASP A 341 3.89 -8.88 5.60
N HIS A 342 4.86 -9.76 5.80
CA HIS A 342 5.96 -9.98 4.83
C HIS A 342 5.42 -10.44 3.47
N LYS A 343 4.47 -11.38 3.45
CA LYS A 343 3.82 -11.82 2.21
C LYS A 343 3.08 -10.68 1.51
N ILE A 344 2.34 -9.84 2.25
CA ILE A 344 1.64 -8.68 1.69
C ILE A 344 2.64 -7.68 1.10
N ALA A 345 3.76 -7.42 1.79
CA ALA A 345 4.82 -6.56 1.29
C ALA A 345 5.42 -7.09 -0.02
N ARG A 346 5.79 -8.39 -0.06
CA ARG A 346 6.30 -9.07 -1.27
C ARG A 346 5.27 -9.10 -2.40
N ALA A 347 4.01 -9.36 -2.10
CA ALA A 347 2.95 -9.35 -3.11
C ALA A 347 2.73 -7.94 -3.69
N ASN A 348 2.80 -6.90 -2.85
CA ASN A 348 2.71 -5.51 -3.29
C ASN A 348 3.86 -5.15 -4.22
N GLU A 349 5.09 -5.54 -3.86
CA GLU A 349 6.31 -5.33 -4.63
C GLU A 349 6.24 -5.95 -6.04
N VAL A 350 5.75 -7.19 -6.16
CA VAL A 350 5.72 -7.91 -7.44
C VAL A 350 4.47 -7.61 -8.28
N ILE A 351 3.29 -7.58 -7.67
CA ILE A 351 2.01 -7.51 -8.40
C ILE A 351 1.56 -6.06 -8.61
N VAL A 352 1.68 -5.21 -7.60
CA VAL A 352 1.02 -3.89 -7.59
C VAL A 352 1.88 -2.82 -8.23
N SER A 353 3.19 -2.80 -7.95
CA SER A 353 4.09 -1.73 -8.44
C SER A 353 4.65 -1.97 -9.84
N SER A 354 4.93 -3.21 -10.23
CA SER A 354 5.87 -3.47 -11.33
C SER A 354 5.56 -4.69 -12.19
N LEU A 355 4.38 -5.32 -12.09
CA LEU A 355 4.06 -6.55 -12.84
C LEU A 355 4.39 -6.43 -14.34
N LYS A 356 4.02 -5.32 -14.98
CA LYS A 356 4.32 -5.08 -16.40
C LYS A 356 5.83 -5.01 -16.68
N LEU A 357 6.61 -4.38 -15.79
CA LEU A 357 8.07 -4.31 -15.91
C LEU A 357 8.71 -5.69 -15.67
N VAL A 358 8.22 -6.44 -14.69
CA VAL A 358 8.66 -7.81 -14.38
C VAL A 358 8.39 -8.76 -15.55
N GLU A 359 7.21 -8.65 -16.17
CA GLU A 359 6.87 -9.37 -17.40
C GLU A 359 7.77 -8.98 -18.58
N THR A 360 8.01 -7.68 -18.76
CA THR A 360 8.90 -7.16 -19.82
C THR A 360 10.34 -7.65 -19.62
N MET A 361 10.80 -7.84 -18.38
CA MET A 361 12.12 -8.40 -18.06
C MET A 361 12.18 -9.94 -18.09
N SER A 362 11.07 -10.61 -18.43
CA SER A 362 10.94 -12.08 -18.42
C SER A 362 11.28 -12.72 -17.06
N LEU A 363 10.88 -12.06 -15.96
CA LEU A 363 11.15 -12.47 -14.56
C LEU A 363 9.88 -12.80 -13.75
N ASP A 364 8.73 -12.96 -14.40
CA ASP A 364 7.45 -13.19 -13.74
C ASP A 364 7.35 -14.55 -13.04
N ASP A 365 8.07 -15.56 -13.53
CA ASP A 365 8.25 -16.85 -12.87
C ASP A 365 8.94 -16.72 -11.51
N ILE A 366 9.99 -15.90 -11.42
CA ILE A 366 10.71 -15.65 -10.18
C ILE A 366 9.82 -14.87 -9.21
N GLY A 367 9.11 -13.84 -9.70
CA GLY A 367 8.14 -13.11 -8.90
C GLY A 367 7.07 -14.03 -8.31
N HIS A 368 6.52 -14.95 -9.11
CA HIS A 368 5.57 -15.95 -8.65
C HIS A 368 6.18 -16.92 -7.62
N ASN A 369 7.40 -17.38 -7.82
CA ASN A 369 8.10 -18.27 -6.90
C ASN A 369 8.35 -17.60 -5.54
N MET A 370 8.72 -16.32 -5.51
CA MET A 370 8.90 -15.55 -4.27
C MET A 370 7.61 -15.45 -3.46
N ILE A 371 6.48 -15.14 -4.11
CA ILE A 371 5.17 -15.09 -3.45
C ILE A 371 4.77 -16.48 -2.95
N THR A 372 5.00 -17.53 -3.75
CA THR A 372 4.63 -18.90 -3.38
C THR A 372 5.48 -19.41 -2.22
N GLU A 373 6.76 -19.04 -2.13
CA GLU A 373 7.62 -19.40 -0.99
C GLU A 373 7.10 -18.78 0.31
N THR A 374 6.82 -17.47 0.32
CA THR A 374 6.25 -16.81 1.50
C THR A 374 4.87 -17.37 1.90
N ARG A 375 4.07 -17.82 0.92
CA ARG A 375 2.81 -18.52 1.17
C ARG A 375 3.02 -19.90 1.79
N ASN A 376 4.01 -20.66 1.33
CA ASN A 376 4.34 -21.96 1.93
C ASN A 376 4.77 -21.81 3.38
N ASP A 377 5.58 -20.79 3.70
CA ASP A 377 5.98 -20.48 5.07
C ASP A 377 4.78 -20.10 5.96
N GLU A 378 3.79 -19.37 5.41
CA GLU A 378 2.53 -19.08 6.11
C GLU A 378 1.72 -20.36 6.38
N LEU A 379 1.58 -21.24 5.38
CA LEU A 379 0.77 -22.45 5.46
C LEU A 379 1.25 -23.41 6.56
N VAL A 380 2.56 -23.48 6.81
CA VAL A 380 3.11 -24.30 7.91
C VAL A 380 2.54 -23.86 9.26
N LEU A 381 2.48 -22.55 9.54
CA LEU A 381 1.88 -22.05 10.78
C LEU A 381 0.36 -22.21 10.80
N VAL A 382 -0.31 -22.06 9.65
CA VAL A 382 -1.76 -22.28 9.54
C VAL A 382 -2.11 -23.72 9.92
N PHE A 383 -1.35 -24.70 9.44
CA PHE A 383 -1.57 -26.11 9.78
C PHE A 383 -1.41 -26.38 11.28
N ILE A 384 -0.35 -25.87 11.90
CA ILE A 384 -0.13 -26.01 13.36
C ILE A 384 -1.29 -25.38 14.15
N ARG A 385 -1.77 -24.20 13.74
CA ARG A 385 -2.90 -23.53 14.40
C ARG A 385 -4.22 -24.25 14.20
N PHE A 386 -4.45 -24.83 13.02
CA PHE A 386 -5.60 -25.67 12.75
C PHE A 386 -5.60 -26.89 13.68
N PHE A 387 -4.45 -27.55 13.82
CA PHE A 387 -4.29 -28.68 14.74
C PHE A 387 -4.58 -28.28 16.20
N LEU A 388 -4.02 -27.18 16.69
CA LEU A 388 -4.32 -26.68 18.05
C LEU A 388 -5.80 -26.34 18.24
N SER A 389 -6.44 -25.75 17.22
CA SER A 389 -7.88 -25.45 17.25
C SER A 389 -8.73 -26.73 17.27
N LEU A 390 -8.30 -27.77 16.57
CA LEU A 390 -8.94 -29.08 16.58
C LEU A 390 -8.84 -29.73 17.97
N VAL A 391 -7.65 -29.72 18.58
CA VAL A 391 -7.43 -30.21 19.95
C VAL A 391 -8.37 -29.49 20.93
N ASN A 392 -8.47 -28.15 20.83
CA ASN A 392 -9.37 -27.39 21.69
C ASN A 392 -10.85 -27.77 21.47
N LYS A 393 -11.26 -27.99 20.22
CA LYS A 393 -12.62 -28.45 19.89
C LYS A 393 -12.93 -29.84 20.45
N VAL A 394 -11.95 -30.75 20.46
CA VAL A 394 -12.09 -32.09 21.07
C VAL A 394 -12.30 -31.99 22.57
N PHE A 395 -11.49 -31.18 23.26
CA PHE A 395 -11.69 -30.93 24.69
C PHE A 395 -13.08 -30.35 24.99
N MET A 396 -13.58 -29.46 24.11
CA MET A 396 -14.88 -28.82 24.28
C MET A 396 -16.02 -29.83 24.22
N THR A 397 -15.95 -30.77 23.27
CA THR A 397 -16.92 -31.87 23.20
C THR A 397 -16.77 -32.85 24.36
N SER A 398 -15.55 -33.12 24.84
CA SER A 398 -15.35 -34.09 25.92
C SER A 398 -15.86 -33.59 27.27
N ILE A 399 -15.73 -32.29 27.59
CA ILE A 399 -16.27 -31.72 28.83
C ILE A 399 -17.77 -32.02 28.97
N MET A 400 -18.55 -31.81 27.89
CA MET A 400 -20.01 -32.01 27.96
C MET A 400 -20.36 -33.47 28.25
N CYS A 401 -19.72 -34.41 27.55
CA CYS A 401 -19.96 -35.83 27.77
C CYS A 401 -19.57 -36.26 29.20
N VAL A 402 -18.39 -35.83 29.67
CA VAL A 402 -17.91 -36.17 31.02
C VAL A 402 -18.82 -35.60 32.09
N ASN A 403 -19.28 -34.35 31.96
CA ASN A 403 -20.18 -33.74 32.93
C ASN A 403 -21.54 -34.45 33.02
N ILE A 404 -22.10 -34.88 31.89
CA ILE A 404 -23.33 -35.67 31.87
C ILE A 404 -23.11 -37.02 32.57
N ILE A 405 -22.00 -37.70 32.29
CA ILE A 405 -21.68 -39.01 32.89
C ILE A 405 -21.49 -38.89 34.40
N ILE A 406 -20.77 -37.86 34.89
CA ILE A 406 -20.56 -37.66 36.33
C ILE A 406 -21.90 -37.39 37.02
N LEU A 407 -22.76 -36.58 36.42
CA LEU A 407 -24.08 -36.26 36.95
C LEU A 407 -24.97 -37.50 37.06
N VAL A 408 -24.98 -38.36 36.04
CA VAL A 408 -25.71 -39.64 36.07
C VAL A 408 -25.13 -40.58 37.12
N THR A 409 -23.81 -40.63 37.25
CA THR A 409 -23.14 -41.52 38.22
C THR A 409 -23.39 -41.08 39.66
N ASP A 410 -23.35 -39.76 39.93
CA ASP A 410 -23.67 -39.18 41.24
C ASP A 410 -25.11 -39.48 41.64
N PHE A 411 -26.05 -39.35 40.70
CA PHE A 411 -27.44 -39.72 40.92
C PHE A 411 -27.61 -41.22 41.22
N VAL A 412 -26.97 -42.10 40.43
CA VAL A 412 -27.00 -43.55 40.67
C VAL A 412 -26.38 -43.91 42.03
N GLY A 413 -25.35 -43.18 42.48
CA GLY A 413 -24.77 -43.33 43.82
C GLY A 413 -25.77 -42.99 44.92
N GLN A 414 -26.42 -41.83 44.83
CA GLN A 414 -27.44 -41.39 45.80
C GLN A 414 -28.63 -42.39 45.88
N VAL A 415 -29.04 -42.97 44.76
CA VAL A 415 -30.10 -43.99 44.72
C VAL A 415 -29.67 -45.30 45.38
N LYS A 416 -28.39 -45.69 45.28
CA LYS A 416 -27.87 -46.91 45.91
C LYS A 416 -27.71 -46.77 47.43
N ASP A 417 -27.38 -45.58 47.91
CA ASP A 417 -27.15 -45.31 49.34
C ASP A 417 -28.46 -45.05 50.12
N ALA A 418 -29.56 -44.74 49.42
CA ALA A 418 -30.84 -44.43 50.05
C ALA A 418 -31.58 -45.70 50.51
N THR A 419 -31.80 -45.83 51.82
CA THR A 419 -32.57 -46.92 52.44
C THR A 419 -34.09 -46.73 52.38
N ASN A 420 -34.56 -45.48 52.21
CA ASN A 420 -35.98 -45.11 52.09
C ASN A 420 -36.23 -44.26 50.83
N VAL A 421 -37.25 -44.61 50.03
CA VAL A 421 -37.59 -43.92 48.76
C VAL A 421 -38.02 -42.46 48.99
N GLU A 422 -38.58 -42.13 50.16
CA GLU A 422 -38.99 -40.75 50.52
C GLU A 422 -37.82 -39.80 50.82
N SER A 423 -36.60 -40.33 50.98
CA SER A 423 -35.40 -39.51 51.23
C SER A 423 -34.78 -38.91 49.96
N ILE A 424 -35.25 -39.34 48.78
CA ILE A 424 -34.76 -38.87 47.49
C ILE A 424 -35.51 -37.59 47.14
N ASP A 425 -34.79 -36.47 47.01
CA ASP A 425 -35.36 -35.18 46.58
C ASP A 425 -35.16 -34.97 45.05
N PRO A 426 -36.14 -35.37 44.21
CA PRO A 426 -36.06 -35.13 42.77
C PRO A 426 -36.10 -33.64 42.42
N SER A 427 -36.63 -32.79 43.30
CA SER A 427 -36.77 -31.35 43.06
C SER A 427 -35.44 -30.61 43.23
N GLY A 428 -34.64 -30.96 44.23
CA GLY A 428 -33.27 -30.49 44.42
C GLY A 428 -32.33 -30.99 43.32
N LEU A 429 -32.50 -32.24 42.86
CA LEU A 429 -31.72 -32.79 41.74
C LEU A 429 -31.98 -32.01 40.45
N LEU A 430 -33.23 -31.87 40.01
CA LEU A 430 -33.55 -31.17 38.75
C LEU A 430 -33.15 -29.68 38.78
N ALA A 431 -33.32 -29.01 39.92
CA ALA A 431 -32.88 -27.63 40.09
C ALA A 431 -31.35 -27.49 40.08
N SER A 432 -30.62 -28.44 40.69
CA SER A 432 -29.15 -28.45 40.64
C SER A 432 -28.62 -28.74 39.24
N ILE A 433 -29.26 -29.63 38.46
CA ILE A 433 -28.94 -29.84 37.04
C ILE A 433 -29.09 -28.54 36.26
N PHE A 434 -30.18 -27.79 36.47
CA PHE A 434 -30.41 -26.51 35.81
C PHE A 434 -29.32 -25.48 36.15
N VAL A 435 -28.94 -25.35 37.43
CA VAL A 435 -27.86 -24.46 37.87
C VAL A 435 -26.51 -24.87 37.25
N ILE A 436 -26.20 -26.16 37.24
CA ILE A 436 -24.97 -26.68 36.62
C ILE A 436 -24.94 -26.38 35.13
N MET A 437 -26.05 -26.55 34.40
CA MET A 437 -26.13 -26.22 32.97
C MET A 437 -25.95 -24.72 32.71
N LYS A 438 -26.46 -23.85 33.59
CA LYS A 438 -26.26 -22.40 33.51
C LYS A 438 -24.81 -21.97 33.83
N ILE A 439 -24.06 -22.75 34.62
CA ILE A 439 -22.61 -22.52 34.86
C ILE A 439 -21.77 -23.03 33.67
N ILE A 440 -22.11 -24.19 33.12
CA ILE A 440 -21.36 -24.82 32.03
C ILE A 440 -21.41 -23.99 30.74
N GLY A 441 -22.53 -23.32 30.45
CA GLY A 441 -22.69 -22.49 29.26
C GLY A 441 -21.61 -21.39 29.13
N PRO A 442 -21.49 -20.46 30.09
CA PRO A 442 -20.43 -19.45 30.11
C PRO A 442 -19.02 -20.06 30.23
N LEU A 443 -18.85 -21.16 30.97
CA LEU A 443 -17.57 -21.86 31.12
C LEU A 443 -17.03 -22.35 29.76
N TYR A 444 -17.91 -22.87 28.90
CA TYR A 444 -17.57 -23.24 27.51
C TYR A 444 -17.11 -22.03 26.69
N LEU A 445 -17.66 -20.84 26.91
CA LEU A 445 -17.27 -19.67 26.13
C LEU A 445 -15.89 -19.11 26.52
N VAL A 446 -15.35 -19.45 27.70
CA VAL A 446 -14.08 -18.90 28.21
C VAL A 446 -12.90 -19.07 27.24
N PRO A 447 -12.58 -20.27 26.69
CA PRO A 447 -11.46 -20.41 25.74
C PRO A 447 -11.65 -19.58 24.47
N VAL A 448 -12.89 -19.49 23.96
CA VAL A 448 -13.22 -18.68 22.77
C VAL A 448 -12.99 -17.20 23.05
N LYS A 449 -13.44 -16.71 24.22
CA LYS A 449 -13.23 -15.32 24.65
C LYS A 449 -11.74 -15.03 24.89
N LEU A 450 -10.99 -15.96 25.45
CA LEU A 450 -9.55 -15.84 25.64
C LEU A 450 -8.80 -15.76 24.31
N ARG A 451 -9.20 -16.54 23.31
CA ARG A 451 -8.69 -16.43 21.93
C ARG A 451 -8.95 -15.05 21.33
N LEU A 452 -10.12 -14.46 21.56
CA LEU A 452 -10.43 -13.10 21.12
C LEU A 452 -9.51 -12.06 21.81
N LEU A 453 -9.23 -12.23 23.11
CA LEU A 453 -8.29 -11.38 23.83
C LEU A 453 -6.86 -11.48 23.26
N THR A 454 -6.35 -12.69 22.99
CA THR A 454 -4.98 -12.83 22.46
C THR A 454 -4.83 -12.20 21.08
N CYS A 455 -5.85 -12.28 20.22
CA CYS A 455 -5.92 -11.53 18.96
C CYS A 455 -5.91 -10.01 19.21
N ALA A 456 -6.77 -9.52 20.10
CA ALA A 456 -6.86 -8.10 20.43
C ALA A 456 -5.54 -7.55 21.01
N LEU A 457 -4.87 -8.28 21.91
CA LEU A 457 -3.59 -7.88 22.52
C LEU A 457 -2.46 -7.83 21.49
N ASN A 458 -2.36 -8.81 20.59
CA ASN A 458 -1.34 -8.81 19.54
C ASN A 458 -1.53 -7.60 18.60
N SER A 459 -2.76 -7.33 18.16
CA SER A 459 -3.07 -6.17 17.32
C SER A 459 -2.88 -4.85 18.06
N PHE A 460 -3.28 -4.77 19.32
CA PHE A 460 -3.05 -3.61 20.19
C PHE A 460 -1.55 -3.29 20.31
N LEU A 461 -0.70 -4.28 20.59
CA LEU A 461 0.74 -4.08 20.72
C LEU A 461 1.40 -3.61 19.41
N ARG A 462 0.88 -4.06 18.26
CA ARG A 462 1.37 -3.63 16.93
C ARG A 462 0.99 -2.18 16.65
N VAL A 463 -0.27 -1.79 16.91
CA VAL A 463 -0.76 -0.42 16.71
C VAL A 463 -0.12 0.56 17.72
N GLU A 464 0.03 0.16 18.99
CA GLU A 464 0.72 0.96 20.01
C GLU A 464 2.19 1.19 19.63
N ARG A 465 2.86 0.16 19.09
CA ARG A 465 4.22 0.31 18.57
C ARG A 465 4.25 1.33 17.44
N PHE A 466 3.33 1.21 16.48
CA PHE A 466 3.19 2.16 15.37
C PHE A 466 3.04 3.60 15.88
N PHE A 467 2.09 3.89 16.79
CA PHE A 467 1.89 5.25 17.32
C PHE A 467 3.11 5.82 18.05
N ARG A 468 3.92 4.99 18.70
CA ARG A 468 5.14 5.44 19.38
C ARG A 468 6.29 5.71 18.42
N THR A 469 6.36 5.00 17.30
CA THR A 469 7.40 5.14 16.28
C THR A 469 6.99 6.04 15.12
N CYS A 470 5.74 6.51 15.09
CA CYS A 470 5.29 7.51 14.12
C CYS A 470 6.25 8.71 14.10
N SER A 471 6.51 9.22 12.90
CA SER A 471 7.34 10.41 12.73
C SER A 471 6.78 11.56 13.57
N PRO A 472 7.67 12.34 14.20
CA PRO A 472 7.27 13.56 14.86
C PRO A 472 6.69 14.50 13.80
N ASN A 473 5.63 15.22 14.16
CA ASN A 473 5.41 16.48 13.48
C ASN A 473 6.50 17.38 14.04
N PHE A 474 7.62 17.50 13.33
CA PHE A 474 8.41 18.73 13.44
C PHE A 474 7.41 19.87 13.29
N TYR A 475 7.53 21.05 13.88
CA TYR A 475 8.70 21.64 14.47
C TYR A 475 8.31 22.25 15.84
N LEU A 476 8.94 21.73 16.90
CA LEU A 476 9.02 22.40 18.20
C LEU A 476 10.01 23.59 18.10
N PRO A 477 9.93 24.61 18.96
CA PRO A 477 10.84 25.76 18.96
C PRO A 477 12.19 25.38 19.59
N ASP A 478 12.21 24.33 20.40
CA ASP A 478 13.35 23.88 21.19
C ASP A 478 13.94 22.61 20.55
N ASN A 479 14.38 22.70 19.29
CA ASN A 479 15.18 21.62 18.74
C ASN A 479 16.61 21.75 19.28
N LYS A 480 16.82 21.30 20.53
CA LYS A 480 18.11 21.35 21.26
C LYS A 480 19.26 20.64 20.51
N PHE A 481 18.91 19.85 19.50
CA PHE A 481 19.79 19.10 18.63
C PHE A 481 20.41 19.91 17.48
N THR A 482 20.00 21.18 17.30
CA THR A 482 20.44 22.04 16.19
C THR A 482 21.42 23.14 16.57
N GLY A 483 21.85 23.17 17.84
CA GLY A 483 22.75 24.19 18.37
C GLY A 483 22.13 25.59 18.40
N ASP A 484 22.64 26.44 19.30
CA ASP A 484 22.27 27.86 19.33
C ASP A 484 22.91 28.53 18.10
N THR A 485 22.13 28.75 17.04
CA THR A 485 22.57 29.52 15.87
C THR A 485 22.07 30.95 16.01
N PRO A 486 22.95 31.95 16.20
CA PRO A 486 22.52 33.34 16.29
C PRO A 486 21.81 33.75 15.01
N LEU A 487 20.66 34.43 15.16
CA LEU A 487 19.99 35.07 14.03
C LEU A 487 20.97 36.05 13.37
N PRO A 488 21.09 36.05 12.04
CA PRO A 488 21.97 36.99 11.37
C PRO A 488 21.50 38.44 11.60
N GLU A 489 22.43 39.33 11.96
CA GLU A 489 22.27 40.75 12.31
C GLU A 489 21.60 41.65 11.24
N ALA A 490 21.17 41.09 10.11
CA ALA A 490 20.49 41.81 9.04
C ALA A 490 19.00 41.45 9.00
N LEU A 491 18.23 41.97 9.95
CA LEU A 491 16.79 42.16 9.83
C LEU A 491 16.49 43.65 10.09
N PRO A 492 15.86 44.37 9.14
CA PRO A 492 15.51 45.77 9.37
C PRO A 492 14.33 45.86 10.36
N GLY A 493 14.57 46.48 11.52
CA GLY A 493 13.55 47.09 12.38
C GLY A 493 12.64 46.14 13.17
N GLU A 494 12.08 46.67 14.26
CA GLU A 494 11.20 45.97 15.21
C GLU A 494 9.84 45.50 14.62
N GLU A 495 9.60 45.73 13.32
CA GLU A 495 8.48 45.17 12.58
C GLU A 495 8.96 43.99 11.71
N LYS A 496 8.72 42.76 12.19
CA LYS A 496 9.01 41.50 11.49
C LYS A 496 8.12 41.27 10.25
N THR A 497 8.04 42.24 9.34
CA THR A 497 7.43 42.07 8.03
C THR A 497 8.49 41.60 7.03
N LEU A 498 8.18 40.54 6.27
CA LEU A 498 8.96 40.17 5.10
C LEU A 498 9.16 41.40 4.19
N PRO A 499 10.29 41.52 3.47
CA PRO A 499 10.39 42.44 2.35
C PRO A 499 9.18 42.24 1.43
N LYS A 500 8.47 43.32 1.07
CA LYS A 500 7.33 43.25 0.14
C LYS A 500 7.81 42.56 -1.14
N GLY A 501 7.24 41.40 -1.44
CA GLY A 501 7.60 40.59 -2.60
C GLY A 501 8.47 39.36 -2.33
N LEU A 502 8.88 39.04 -1.09
CA LEU A 502 9.62 37.79 -0.83
C LEU A 502 8.70 36.55 -0.78
N VAL A 503 9.01 35.52 -1.57
CA VAL A 503 8.24 34.25 -1.61
C VAL A 503 9.01 33.10 -0.95
N ILE A 504 10.31 32.96 -1.23
CA ILE A 504 11.17 31.90 -0.66
C ILE A 504 12.49 32.51 -0.18
N MET A 505 12.95 32.09 1.00
CA MET A 505 14.28 32.37 1.52
C MET A 505 14.85 31.15 2.24
N PHE A 506 16.03 30.70 1.83
CA PHE A 506 16.89 29.77 2.54
C PHE A 506 18.18 30.48 2.90
N LYS A 507 18.62 30.35 4.16
CA LYS A 507 19.89 30.91 4.63
C LYS A 507 20.64 29.91 5.48
N LYS A 508 21.81 29.47 4.98
CA LYS A 508 22.63 28.37 5.50
C LYS A 508 21.82 27.11 5.82
N ALA A 509 20.79 26.83 5.02
CA ALA A 509 19.82 25.79 5.31
C ALA A 509 20.35 24.40 4.94
N SER A 510 20.35 23.48 5.89
CA SER A 510 20.70 22.07 5.69
C SER A 510 19.46 21.19 5.91
N PHE A 511 19.17 20.28 4.99
CA PHE A 511 17.98 19.42 5.03
C PHE A 511 18.34 17.93 5.06
N ALA A 512 17.56 17.17 5.83
CA ALA A 512 17.63 15.71 5.92
C ALA A 512 16.24 15.06 5.88
N TRP A 513 16.21 13.80 5.47
CA TRP A 513 15.03 12.94 5.61
C TRP A 513 15.00 12.35 7.01
N VAL A 514 13.87 12.51 7.72
CA VAL A 514 13.69 11.99 9.08
C VAL A 514 12.41 11.18 9.17
N ASN A 515 12.56 9.86 9.19
CA ASN A 515 11.45 8.92 9.02
C ASN A 515 10.84 8.46 10.36
N SER A 516 11.59 8.52 11.46
CA SER A 516 11.07 8.19 12.79
C SER A 516 11.52 9.17 13.87
N ARG A 517 10.79 9.16 15.00
CA ARG A 517 11.16 9.94 16.18
C ARG A 517 12.56 9.59 16.71
N LYS A 518 12.96 8.32 16.63
CA LYS A 518 14.26 7.89 17.15
C LYS A 518 15.40 8.29 16.23
N ASP A 519 15.20 8.27 14.91
CA ASP A 519 16.22 8.72 13.96
C ASP A 519 16.57 10.20 14.18
N LEU A 520 15.58 11.00 14.61
CA LEU A 520 15.81 12.36 15.07
C LEU A 520 16.67 12.41 16.35
N LEU A 521 16.31 11.63 17.37
CA LEU A 521 16.99 11.64 18.68
C LEU A 521 18.43 11.13 18.59
N ASP A 522 18.68 10.16 17.71
CA ASP A 522 19.97 9.49 17.55
C ASP A 522 20.88 10.19 16.52
N HIS A 523 20.43 11.29 15.89
CA HIS A 523 21.13 12.03 14.83
C HIS A 523 21.58 11.16 13.64
N THR A 524 20.85 10.09 13.33
CA THR A 524 21.23 9.15 12.27
C THR A 524 20.82 9.60 10.87
N GLY A 525 20.04 10.69 10.76
CA GLY A 525 19.61 11.25 9.49
C GLY A 525 20.78 11.79 8.66
N THR A 526 20.99 11.24 7.47
CA THR A 526 21.99 11.76 6.53
C THR A 526 21.52 13.09 5.96
N THR A 527 22.32 14.14 6.14
CA THR A 527 22.06 15.46 5.54
C THR A 527 22.26 15.39 4.03
N CYS A 528 21.16 15.54 3.27
CA CYS A 528 21.16 15.47 1.81
C CYS A 528 21.48 16.81 1.16
N LEU A 529 20.94 17.90 1.71
CA LEU A 529 21.23 19.27 1.28
C LEU A 529 21.97 19.97 2.41
N ARG A 530 23.06 20.69 2.10
CA ARG A 530 23.91 21.32 3.10
C ARG A 530 24.15 22.78 2.75
N ASN A 531 24.03 23.67 3.74
CA ASN A 531 24.38 25.10 3.64
C ASN A 531 23.80 25.80 2.39
N LEU A 532 22.49 25.68 2.17
CA LEU A 532 21.81 26.34 1.05
C LEU A 532 21.49 27.81 1.37
N ASP A 533 21.88 28.69 0.46
CA ASP A 533 21.48 30.10 0.41
C ASP A 533 20.68 30.35 -0.88
N PHE A 534 19.40 30.72 -0.77
CA PHE A 534 18.52 30.93 -1.93
C PHE A 534 17.42 31.94 -1.61
N VAL A 535 17.09 32.83 -2.55
CA VAL A 535 16.05 33.85 -2.41
C VAL A 535 15.23 33.91 -3.70
N LEU A 536 13.90 33.95 -3.57
CA LEU A 536 12.95 34.09 -4.69
C LEU A 536 11.91 35.16 -4.37
N ASN A 537 11.73 36.13 -5.28
CA ASN A 537 10.72 37.17 -5.15
C ASN A 537 9.48 36.90 -6.02
N THR A 538 8.43 37.69 -5.80
CA THR A 538 7.18 37.68 -6.56
C THR A 538 7.41 38.06 -8.01
N GLY A 539 6.96 37.23 -8.95
CA GLY A 539 7.16 37.45 -10.40
C GLY A 539 8.42 36.79 -10.96
N ASP A 540 9.31 36.28 -10.10
CA ASP A 540 10.56 35.64 -10.54
C ASP A 540 10.33 34.20 -11.05
N LEU A 541 11.07 33.83 -12.09
CA LEU A 541 11.21 32.46 -12.58
C LEU A 541 12.61 31.93 -12.21
N ALA A 542 12.65 30.91 -11.34
CA ALA A 542 13.88 30.20 -11.02
C ALA A 542 13.96 28.87 -11.79
N ILE A 543 14.99 28.71 -12.62
CA ILE A 543 15.26 27.47 -13.34
C ILE A 543 16.45 26.75 -12.67
N ILE A 544 16.21 25.52 -12.22
CA ILE A 544 17.19 24.69 -11.52
C ILE A 544 17.67 23.60 -12.48
N THR A 545 18.95 23.63 -12.81
CA THR A 545 19.61 22.63 -13.67
C THR A 545 20.73 21.93 -12.91
N GLY A 546 21.09 20.73 -13.36
CA GLY A 546 22.16 19.94 -12.73
C GLY A 546 22.19 18.50 -13.22
N ALA A 547 23.29 17.80 -12.93
CA ALA A 547 23.47 16.37 -13.27
C ALA A 547 22.38 15.49 -12.62
N GLN A 548 22.18 14.28 -13.16
CA GLN A 548 21.24 13.33 -12.58
C GLN A 548 21.65 12.98 -11.13
N GLY A 549 20.69 12.97 -10.21
CA GLY A 549 20.95 12.68 -8.81
C GLY A 549 21.59 13.80 -7.99
N SER A 550 21.71 15.04 -8.49
CA SER A 550 22.28 16.18 -7.76
C SER A 550 21.41 16.77 -6.63
N GLY A 551 20.23 16.21 -6.36
CA GLY A 551 19.32 16.72 -5.32
C GLY A 551 18.33 17.80 -5.78
N LYS A 552 18.11 17.98 -7.09
CA LYS A 552 17.13 18.92 -7.66
C LYS A 552 15.71 18.73 -7.10
N SER A 553 15.22 17.50 -7.12
CA SER A 553 13.91 17.17 -6.54
C SER A 553 13.92 17.32 -5.03
N ASN A 554 15.02 17.00 -4.33
CA ASN A 554 15.16 17.25 -2.88
C ASN A 554 15.04 18.75 -2.57
N PHE A 555 15.58 19.62 -3.41
CA PHE A 555 15.42 21.07 -3.25
C PHE A 555 13.95 21.51 -3.39
N ILE A 556 13.23 20.98 -4.38
CA ILE A 556 11.78 21.19 -4.50
C ILE A 556 11.04 20.64 -3.27
N LYS A 557 11.43 19.45 -2.79
CA LYS A 557 10.85 18.83 -1.59
C LYS A 557 11.11 19.66 -0.33
N ALA A 558 12.26 20.32 -0.23
CA ALA A 558 12.53 21.29 0.81
C ALA A 558 11.59 22.51 0.70
N ILE A 559 11.37 23.06 -0.50
CA ILE A 559 10.40 24.16 -0.72
C ILE A 559 8.98 23.75 -0.32
N LEU A 560 8.58 22.50 -0.64
CA LEU A 560 7.26 21.97 -0.28
C LEU A 560 7.09 21.68 1.22
N GLY A 561 8.18 21.69 2.00
CA GLY A 561 8.18 21.32 3.41
C GLY A 561 8.15 19.81 3.67
N ASP A 562 8.47 18.99 2.65
CA ASP A 562 8.55 17.53 2.76
C ASP A 562 9.84 17.07 3.47
N MET A 563 10.93 17.85 3.38
CA MET A 563 12.20 17.55 4.06
C MET A 563 12.32 18.28 5.40
N THR A 564 13.08 17.70 6.33
CA THR A 564 13.31 18.30 7.65
C THR A 564 14.52 19.23 7.61
N LEU A 565 14.35 20.48 8.06
CA LEU A 565 15.46 21.41 8.29
C LEU A 565 16.25 20.97 9.52
N VAL A 566 17.54 20.71 9.35
CA VAL A 566 18.48 20.32 10.42
C VAL A 566 19.25 21.53 10.92
N GLU A 567 19.74 22.38 10.02
CA GLU A 567 20.53 23.57 10.37
C GLU A 567 20.12 24.76 9.49
N GLY A 568 20.35 25.99 9.97
CA GLY A 568 20.05 27.22 9.23
C GLY A 568 18.62 27.73 9.41
N SER A 569 18.15 28.51 8.44
CA SER A 569 16.82 29.13 8.48
C SER A 569 16.11 29.06 7.12
N MET A 570 14.78 28.93 7.19
CA MET A 570 13.90 28.79 6.03
C MET A 570 12.64 29.66 6.22
N ALA A 571 12.25 30.36 5.16
CA ALA A 571 10.96 31.03 5.03
C ALA A 571 10.34 30.71 3.67
N VAL A 572 9.12 30.18 3.67
CA VAL A 572 8.32 29.94 2.47
C VAL A 572 6.93 30.52 2.72
N LEU A 573 6.61 31.61 2.00
CA LEU A 573 5.41 32.40 2.25
C LEU A 573 4.12 31.54 2.18
N PRO A 574 3.90 30.68 1.16
CA PRO A 574 2.71 29.82 1.11
C PRO A 574 2.52 28.89 2.32
N LEU A 575 3.62 28.37 2.90
CA LEU A 575 3.56 27.47 4.06
C LEU A 575 3.16 28.22 5.34
N SER A 576 3.57 29.48 5.48
CA SER A 576 3.25 30.33 6.62
C SER A 576 1.82 30.89 6.58
N THR A 577 1.34 31.26 5.39
CA THR A 577 0.02 31.89 5.15
C THR A 577 -1.09 30.89 4.85
N ASN A 578 -0.77 29.59 4.75
CA ASN A 578 -1.71 28.52 4.39
C ASN A 578 -2.29 28.68 2.96
N MET A 579 -1.51 29.29 2.06
CA MET A 579 -1.83 29.43 0.66
C MET A 579 -1.43 28.16 -0.12
N PRO A 580 -2.18 27.78 -1.17
CA PRO A 580 -1.87 26.59 -1.95
C PRO A 580 -0.57 26.76 -2.74
N ILE A 581 0.28 25.73 -2.72
CA ILE A 581 1.41 25.57 -3.64
C ILE A 581 0.94 24.69 -4.79
N PHE A 582 1.09 25.15 -6.02
CA PHE A 582 0.72 24.38 -7.21
C PHE A 582 1.91 23.56 -7.67
N TYR A 583 1.83 22.24 -7.53
CA TYR A 583 2.95 21.33 -7.79
C TYR A 583 2.64 20.36 -8.93
N ALA A 584 3.50 20.35 -9.95
CA ALA A 584 3.56 19.31 -10.97
C ALA A 584 4.77 18.42 -10.68
N SER A 585 4.52 17.16 -10.30
CA SER A 585 5.56 16.20 -9.94
C SER A 585 6.21 15.55 -11.16
N GLN A 586 7.49 15.18 -11.01
CA GLN A 586 8.22 14.36 -11.99
C GLN A 586 7.49 13.03 -12.25
N ASP A 587 7.13 12.33 -11.18
CA ASP A 587 6.26 11.14 -11.25
C ASP A 587 4.79 11.55 -11.20
N VAL A 588 4.10 11.42 -12.33
CA VAL A 588 2.71 11.85 -12.46
C VAL A 588 1.77 10.90 -11.73
N TRP A 589 1.05 11.43 -10.74
CA TRP A 589 -0.03 10.71 -10.09
C TRP A 589 -1.40 11.03 -10.72
N LEU A 590 -2.09 10.03 -11.25
CA LEU A 590 -3.46 10.15 -11.78
C LEU A 590 -4.41 9.21 -11.02
N GLN A 591 -5.55 9.74 -10.59
CA GLN A 591 -6.59 8.99 -9.89
C GLN A 591 -7.51 8.26 -10.88
N LYS A 592 -8.04 7.10 -10.47
CA LYS A 592 -9.14 6.43 -11.20
C LYS A 592 -10.30 7.39 -11.37
N GLY A 593 -10.70 7.64 -12.61
CA GLY A 593 -11.75 8.60 -12.91
C GLY A 593 -11.72 9.03 -14.36
N THR A 594 -12.38 10.14 -14.67
CA THR A 594 -12.29 10.77 -15.99
C THR A 594 -11.04 11.65 -16.09
N ILE A 595 -10.60 11.99 -17.30
CA ILE A 595 -9.49 12.93 -17.50
C ILE A 595 -9.89 14.32 -17.00
N LYS A 596 -11.13 14.74 -17.27
CA LYS A 596 -11.72 15.96 -16.73
C LYS A 596 -11.67 16.02 -15.21
N SER A 597 -12.07 14.95 -14.50
CA SER A 597 -12.00 14.91 -13.02
C SER A 597 -10.56 14.93 -12.51
N ASN A 598 -9.60 14.41 -13.27
CA ASN A 598 -8.18 14.46 -12.91
C ASN A 598 -7.59 15.85 -13.06
N ILE A 599 -7.98 16.61 -14.08
CA ILE A 599 -7.51 17.99 -14.28
C ILE A 599 -8.20 18.95 -13.30
N THR A 600 -9.52 18.82 -13.13
CA THR A 600 -10.30 19.68 -12.20
C THR A 600 -10.00 19.37 -10.74
N PHE A 601 -9.69 18.12 -10.40
CA PHE A 601 -9.22 17.68 -9.09
C PHE A 601 -10.06 18.20 -7.89
N GLY A 602 -11.39 18.20 -8.04
CA GLY A 602 -12.33 18.66 -7.01
C GLY A 602 -12.58 20.16 -6.98
N HIS A 603 -11.88 20.96 -7.80
CA HIS A 603 -12.18 22.39 -7.98
C HIS A 603 -13.41 22.59 -8.89
N ARG A 604 -14.06 23.75 -8.76
CA ARG A 604 -15.21 24.14 -9.59
C ARG A 604 -14.80 24.13 -11.07
N PHE A 605 -15.67 23.59 -11.93
CA PHE A 605 -15.43 23.55 -13.38
C PHE A 605 -15.72 24.91 -14.04
N ASP A 606 -14.74 25.49 -14.74
CA ASP A 606 -14.86 26.67 -15.59
C ASP A 606 -14.35 26.34 -17.00
N ASP A 607 -15.26 26.33 -17.98
CA ASP A 607 -14.97 25.91 -19.36
C ASP A 607 -13.92 26.80 -20.05
N LYS A 608 -13.93 28.11 -19.78
CA LYS A 608 -13.00 29.05 -20.43
C LYS A 608 -11.57 28.83 -19.93
N LEU A 609 -11.40 28.70 -18.62
CA LEU A 609 -10.10 28.41 -18.02
C LEU A 609 -9.61 27.02 -18.42
N TYR A 610 -10.50 26.04 -18.45
CA TYR A 610 -10.18 24.67 -18.83
C TYR A 610 -9.63 24.60 -20.26
N LYS A 611 -10.33 25.17 -21.24
CA LYS A 611 -9.84 25.24 -22.63
C LYS A 611 -8.51 25.98 -22.76
N LYS A 612 -8.33 27.08 -22.01
CA LYS A 612 -7.06 27.82 -21.99
C LYS A 612 -5.88 26.95 -21.51
N VAL A 613 -6.08 26.13 -20.49
CA VAL A 613 -5.07 25.19 -19.99
C VAL A 613 -4.78 24.08 -21.00
N LEU A 614 -5.83 23.49 -21.59
CA LEU A 614 -5.67 22.43 -22.60
C LEU A 614 -4.86 22.90 -23.80
N LYS A 615 -5.10 24.13 -24.26
CA LYS A 615 -4.32 24.76 -25.33
C LYS A 615 -2.87 25.00 -24.93
N ALA A 616 -2.63 25.49 -23.71
CA ALA A 616 -1.28 25.79 -23.22
C ALA A 616 -0.39 24.53 -23.15
N VAL A 617 -0.97 23.39 -22.77
CA VAL A 617 -0.27 22.11 -22.59
C VAL A 617 -0.34 21.22 -23.85
N GLU A 618 -0.89 21.72 -24.97
CA GLU A 618 -1.07 20.97 -26.23
C GLU A 618 -1.85 19.64 -26.08
N LEU A 619 -2.84 19.59 -25.20
CA LEU A 619 -3.62 18.37 -24.96
C LEU A 619 -4.89 18.26 -25.84
N GLU A 620 -5.25 19.32 -26.56
CA GLU A 620 -6.46 19.37 -27.41
C GLU A 620 -6.47 18.29 -28.50
N HIS A 621 -5.32 18.08 -29.16
CA HIS A 621 -5.21 17.05 -30.19
C HIS A 621 -5.41 15.65 -29.60
N ASP A 622 -4.77 15.33 -28.47
CA ASP A 622 -4.95 14.03 -27.81
C ASP A 622 -6.41 13.81 -27.40
N ILE A 623 -7.07 14.82 -26.81
CA ILE A 623 -8.49 14.72 -26.42
C ILE A 623 -9.38 14.46 -27.63
N SER A 624 -9.11 15.10 -28.78
CA SER A 624 -9.88 14.87 -30.01
C SER A 624 -9.76 13.44 -30.54
N THR A 625 -8.62 12.78 -30.29
CA THR A 625 -8.41 11.37 -30.68
C THR A 625 -9.05 10.37 -29.72
N TRP A 626 -9.43 10.79 -28.52
CA TRP A 626 -9.99 9.91 -27.51
C TRP A 626 -11.51 9.78 -27.66
N GLU A 627 -12.00 8.55 -27.51
CA GLU A 627 -13.44 8.32 -27.44
C GLU A 627 -14.04 8.87 -26.16
N GLY A 628 -15.12 9.64 -26.33
CA GLY A 628 -15.71 10.40 -25.23
C GLY A 628 -14.87 11.60 -24.79
N GLY A 629 -13.82 11.95 -25.53
CA GLY A 629 -12.98 13.13 -25.29
C GLY A 629 -12.42 13.19 -23.87
N ASP A 630 -12.76 14.24 -23.15
CA ASP A 630 -12.32 14.50 -21.77
C ASP A 630 -13.02 13.63 -20.71
N LEU A 631 -14.13 12.97 -21.06
CA LEU A 631 -14.86 12.01 -20.21
C LEU A 631 -14.28 10.60 -20.25
N ARG A 632 -13.22 10.37 -21.05
CA ARG A 632 -12.50 9.09 -21.08
C ARG A 632 -12.11 8.67 -19.67
N LYS A 633 -12.47 7.44 -19.29
CA LYS A 633 -12.16 6.87 -17.98
C LYS A 633 -10.76 6.25 -17.98
N ILE A 634 -9.94 6.65 -17.03
CA ILE A 634 -8.59 6.12 -16.82
C ILE A 634 -8.55 5.24 -15.56
N SER A 635 -7.69 4.22 -15.60
CA SER A 635 -7.30 3.42 -14.44
C SER A 635 -6.37 4.21 -13.51
N GLU A 636 -6.12 3.69 -12.30
CA GLU A 636 -5.13 4.28 -11.38
C GLU A 636 -3.75 4.33 -12.06
N HIS A 637 -3.03 5.44 -11.87
CA HIS A 637 -1.77 5.79 -12.56
C HIS A 637 -1.88 6.00 -14.08
N GLY A 638 -3.07 5.80 -14.66
CA GLY A 638 -3.33 6.08 -16.07
C GLY A 638 -2.42 5.32 -17.03
N TYR A 639 -2.09 4.05 -16.76
CA TYR A 639 -1.25 3.22 -17.66
C TYR A 639 -1.78 3.10 -19.09
N SER A 640 -3.06 3.43 -19.32
CA SER A 640 -3.66 3.53 -20.66
C SER A 640 -3.22 4.78 -21.45
N LEU A 641 -2.48 5.70 -20.84
CA LEU A 641 -1.94 6.93 -21.44
C LEU A 641 -0.43 6.80 -21.63
N SER A 642 0.11 7.44 -22.66
CA SER A 642 1.57 7.49 -22.88
C SER A 642 2.27 8.31 -21.78
N GLY A 643 3.58 8.12 -21.60
CA GLY A 643 4.39 8.90 -20.66
C GLY A 643 4.17 10.41 -20.80
N GLY A 644 4.37 10.94 -22.01
CA GLY A 644 4.14 12.36 -22.30
C GLY A 644 2.68 12.83 -22.15
N GLN A 645 1.69 11.97 -22.40
CA GLN A 645 0.28 12.32 -22.13
C GLN A 645 0.00 12.44 -20.63
N ARG A 646 0.54 11.52 -19.81
CA ARG A 646 0.40 11.59 -18.35
C ARG A 646 1.00 12.88 -17.82
N VAL A 647 2.22 13.21 -18.23
CA VAL A 647 2.93 14.42 -17.81
C VAL A 647 2.12 15.67 -18.14
N ARG A 648 1.55 15.74 -19.35
CA ARG A 648 0.67 16.84 -19.76
C ARG A 648 -0.62 16.93 -18.92
N VAL A 649 -1.26 15.81 -18.57
CA VAL A 649 -2.44 15.83 -17.67
C VAL A 649 -2.05 16.28 -16.26
N GLY A 650 -0.90 15.86 -15.74
CA GLY A 650 -0.37 16.28 -14.44
C GLY A 650 -0.07 17.78 -14.40
N LEU A 651 0.59 18.31 -15.44
CA LEU A 651 0.87 19.73 -15.60
C LEU A 651 -0.42 20.55 -15.73
N ALA A 652 -1.37 20.08 -16.54
CA ALA A 652 -2.68 20.72 -16.69
C ALA A 652 -3.44 20.84 -15.36
N ARG A 653 -3.35 19.83 -14.48
CA ARG A 653 -3.94 19.89 -13.13
C ARG A 653 -3.37 21.03 -12.30
N ALA A 654 -2.04 21.17 -12.24
CA ALA A 654 -1.38 22.23 -11.47
C ALA A 654 -1.75 23.62 -12.00
N LEU A 655 -1.74 23.79 -13.33
CA LEU A 655 -2.07 25.06 -13.98
C LEU A 655 -3.55 25.44 -13.84
N TYR A 656 -4.46 24.46 -13.94
CA TYR A 656 -5.89 24.71 -13.78
C TYR A 656 -6.23 25.17 -12.35
N ALA A 657 -5.65 24.50 -11.35
CA ALA A 657 -5.78 24.93 -9.96
C ALA A 657 -5.27 26.36 -9.77
N TYR A 658 -4.07 26.66 -10.26
CA TYR A 658 -3.50 28.02 -10.22
C TYR A 658 -4.45 29.08 -10.82
N LEU A 659 -5.00 28.83 -12.01
CA LEU A 659 -5.86 29.82 -12.68
C LEU A 659 -7.17 30.08 -11.93
N ILE A 660 -7.73 29.09 -11.24
CA ILE A 660 -8.91 29.30 -10.39
C ILE A 660 -8.57 30.25 -9.25
N PHE A 661 -7.46 29.99 -8.55
CA PHE A 661 -7.04 30.84 -7.44
C PHE A 661 -6.62 32.25 -7.89
N SER A 662 -5.94 32.38 -9.03
CA SER A 662 -5.62 33.69 -9.64
C SER A 662 -6.88 34.47 -10.05
N LYS A 663 -7.93 33.78 -10.54
CA LYS A 663 -9.22 34.41 -10.84
C LYS A 663 -9.88 34.96 -9.57
N THR A 664 -9.96 34.16 -8.51
CA THR A 664 -10.51 34.62 -7.22
C THR A 664 -9.69 35.74 -6.60
N ASN A 665 -8.36 35.72 -6.76
CA ASN A 665 -7.47 36.77 -6.27
C ASN A 665 -7.78 38.12 -6.90
N ARG A 666 -8.06 38.13 -8.21
CA ARG A 666 -8.45 39.33 -8.97
C ARG A 666 -9.84 39.81 -8.63
N GLU A 667 -10.78 38.88 -8.45
CA GLU A 667 -12.16 39.20 -8.06
C GLU A 667 -12.26 39.76 -6.64
N SER A 668 -11.28 39.42 -5.77
CA SER A 668 -11.25 39.82 -4.36
C SER A 668 -10.31 40.99 -4.08
N GLU A 669 -9.66 41.57 -5.11
CA GLU A 669 -8.62 42.63 -4.99
C GLU A 669 -7.53 42.33 -3.95
N SER A 670 -7.17 41.05 -3.77
CA SER A 670 -6.18 40.64 -2.78
C SER A 670 -4.77 40.56 -3.40
N ASP A 671 -3.78 41.18 -2.74
CA ASP A 671 -2.36 41.17 -3.15
C ASP A 671 -1.63 39.85 -2.76
N HIS A 672 -2.25 38.70 -3.03
CA HIS A 672 -1.61 37.41 -2.76
C HIS A 672 -0.69 36.98 -3.91
N SER A 673 0.52 36.54 -3.56
CA SER A 673 1.45 35.90 -4.48
C SER A 673 1.36 34.38 -4.43
N PHE A 674 1.31 33.72 -5.59
CA PHE A 674 1.25 32.27 -5.72
C PHE A 674 2.59 31.67 -6.10
N LEU A 675 2.83 30.43 -5.68
CA LEU A 675 4.01 29.65 -6.03
C LEU A 675 3.60 28.46 -6.91
N VAL A 676 4.18 28.39 -8.11
CA VAL A 676 4.04 27.24 -9.02
C VAL A 676 5.38 26.50 -9.10
N VAL A 677 5.37 25.21 -8.82
CA VAL A 677 6.57 24.36 -8.84
C VAL A 677 6.38 23.25 -9.88
N ILE A 678 7.29 23.19 -10.85
CA ILE A 678 7.30 22.19 -11.92
C ILE A 678 8.56 21.35 -11.76
N ASP A 679 8.41 20.09 -11.37
CA ASP A 679 9.52 19.16 -11.19
C ASP A 679 9.71 18.30 -12.45
N ASP A 680 10.71 18.63 -13.26
CA ASP A 680 11.22 17.85 -14.40
C ASP A 680 10.16 17.33 -15.38
N SER A 681 9.07 18.09 -15.57
CA SER A 681 7.94 17.68 -16.42
C SER A 681 8.22 17.76 -17.93
N PHE A 682 9.45 18.05 -18.35
CA PHE A 682 9.82 18.19 -19.76
C PHE A 682 10.64 17.02 -20.32
N THR A 683 11.18 16.14 -19.46
CA THR A 683 11.99 14.97 -19.89
C THR A 683 11.21 13.91 -20.63
N GLY A 684 9.95 13.67 -20.25
CA GLY A 684 9.08 12.70 -20.91
C GLY A 684 8.36 13.21 -22.17
N LEU A 685 8.70 14.41 -22.65
CA LEU A 685 8.04 15.06 -23.78
C LEU A 685 8.95 15.10 -25.02
N ASP A 686 8.33 15.02 -26.20
CA ASP A 686 9.02 15.26 -27.47
C ASP A 686 9.61 16.69 -27.46
N PRO A 687 10.87 16.90 -27.90
CA PRO A 687 11.49 18.23 -27.93
C PRO A 687 10.63 19.32 -28.58
N PHE A 688 9.85 18.98 -29.62
CA PHE A 688 8.95 19.93 -30.27
C PHE A 688 7.80 20.36 -29.34
N VAL A 689 7.13 19.39 -28.72
CA VAL A 689 6.01 19.62 -27.79
C VAL A 689 6.51 20.35 -26.53
N ALA A 690 7.67 19.95 -26.02
CA ALA A 690 8.33 20.60 -24.89
C ALA A 690 8.58 22.08 -25.16
N ARG A 691 9.11 22.42 -26.35
CA ARG A 691 9.36 23.80 -26.78
C ARG A 691 8.07 24.63 -26.86
N THR A 692 7.00 24.09 -27.44
CA THR A 692 5.73 24.84 -27.53
C THR A 692 5.09 25.08 -26.17
N ILE A 693 5.09 24.06 -25.30
CA ILE A 693 4.59 24.19 -23.93
C ILE A 693 5.41 25.22 -23.15
N PHE A 694 6.74 25.16 -23.24
CA PHE A 694 7.64 26.12 -22.59
C PHE A 694 7.32 27.56 -23.03
N ARG A 695 7.11 27.79 -24.34
CA ARG A 695 6.72 29.09 -24.89
C ARG A 695 5.34 29.54 -24.40
N ASN A 696 4.35 28.65 -24.36
CA ASN A 696 2.99 28.97 -23.91
C ASN A 696 2.95 29.34 -22.41
N LEU A 697 3.85 28.79 -21.60
CA LEU A 697 3.91 29.05 -20.16
C LEU A 697 4.70 30.31 -19.82
N PHE A 698 5.88 30.49 -20.42
CA PHE A 698 6.88 31.48 -19.99
C PHE A 698 7.14 32.61 -21.00
N SER A 699 6.40 32.70 -22.10
CA SER A 699 6.56 33.83 -23.03
C SER A 699 6.26 35.17 -22.37
N VAL A 700 7.13 36.16 -22.64
CA VAL A 700 6.99 37.54 -22.16
C VAL A 700 5.66 38.15 -22.63
N ASN A 701 5.25 37.85 -23.86
CA ASN A 701 3.99 38.32 -24.45
C ASN A 701 2.91 37.21 -24.37
N GLY A 702 2.22 37.11 -23.23
CA GLY A 702 1.02 36.28 -23.10
C GLY A 702 1.21 34.90 -22.44
N GLY A 703 2.37 34.65 -21.83
CA GLY A 703 2.62 33.46 -21.02
C GLY A 703 1.63 33.31 -19.86
N LEU A 704 1.30 32.07 -19.51
CA LEU A 704 0.34 31.78 -18.44
C LEU A 704 0.92 32.09 -17.03
N LEU A 705 2.24 31.98 -16.88
CA LEU A 705 2.98 32.08 -15.62
C LEU A 705 3.85 33.35 -15.52
N THR A 706 3.73 34.30 -16.45
CA THR A 706 4.51 35.56 -16.46
C THR A 706 3.77 36.75 -15.84
N LYS A 707 2.67 36.48 -15.14
CA LYS A 707 1.90 37.51 -14.45
C LYS A 707 2.56 37.84 -13.09
N GLY A 708 2.50 39.11 -12.68
CA GLY A 708 3.12 39.57 -11.43
C GLY A 708 2.57 38.94 -10.13
N ASP A 709 1.47 38.20 -10.20
CA ASP A 709 0.88 37.45 -9.09
C ASP A 709 1.54 36.08 -8.83
N VAL A 710 2.53 35.67 -9.64
CA VAL A 710 3.12 34.31 -9.57
C VAL A 710 4.63 34.30 -9.56
N SER A 711 5.21 33.46 -8.71
CA SER A 711 6.60 33.00 -8.84
C SER A 711 6.62 31.54 -9.26
N ALA A 712 7.57 31.19 -10.14
CA ALA A 712 7.69 29.84 -10.68
C ALA A 712 9.07 29.24 -10.39
N VAL A 713 9.10 27.98 -9.95
CA VAL A 713 10.32 27.18 -9.80
C VAL A 713 10.23 26.00 -10.75
N LEU A 714 11.20 25.86 -11.64
CA LEU A 714 11.25 24.82 -12.66
C LEU A 714 12.55 24.03 -12.55
N THR A 715 12.49 22.71 -12.40
CA THR A 715 13.65 21.84 -12.64
C THR A 715 13.61 21.31 -14.07
N ILE A 716 14.74 21.35 -14.76
CA ILE A 716 14.85 20.88 -16.15
C ILE A 716 16.26 20.38 -16.45
N SER A 717 16.38 19.40 -17.35
CA SER A 717 17.68 18.99 -17.91
C SER A 717 18.27 20.09 -18.80
N ARG A 718 19.59 20.27 -18.74
CA ARG A 718 20.30 21.28 -19.54
C ARG A 718 20.09 21.10 -21.04
N ARG A 719 20.14 19.87 -21.55
CA ARG A 719 19.93 19.55 -22.97
C ARG A 719 18.56 19.97 -23.48
N ILE A 720 17.51 19.71 -22.68
CA ILE A 720 16.13 20.07 -23.03
C ILE A 720 15.93 21.58 -22.92
N LEU A 721 16.55 22.22 -21.92
CA LEU A 721 16.55 23.66 -21.80
C LEU A 721 17.23 24.32 -23.01
N GLU A 722 18.38 23.81 -23.46
CA GLU A 722 19.09 24.29 -24.66
C GLU A 722 18.23 24.11 -25.92
N ALA A 723 17.54 22.96 -26.06
CA ALA A 723 16.58 22.73 -27.13
C ALA A 723 15.37 23.70 -27.09
N CYS A 724 14.98 24.17 -25.91
CA CYS A 724 13.89 25.12 -25.72
C CYS A 724 14.33 26.59 -25.92
N VAL A 725 15.57 26.94 -25.57
CA VAL A 725 15.99 28.35 -25.35
C VAL A 725 16.71 29.00 -26.54
N SER A 726 17.47 28.27 -27.36
CA SER A 726 18.25 28.75 -28.55
C SER A 726 18.14 30.26 -28.91
N SER A 727 18.67 31.13 -28.03
CA SER A 727 19.20 32.49 -28.23
C SER A 727 19.69 33.06 -26.88
N ALA A 728 21.02 33.01 -26.69
CA ALA A 728 21.94 33.76 -25.82
C ALA A 728 21.67 34.03 -24.32
N HIS A 729 22.74 33.75 -23.54
CA HIS A 729 23.11 34.15 -22.17
C HIS A 729 22.52 33.39 -20.97
N VAL A 730 23.33 32.52 -20.33
CA VAL A 730 24.10 32.79 -19.09
C VAL A 730 24.89 31.51 -18.71
N ILE A 731 26.07 31.72 -18.11
CA ILE A 731 27.25 30.84 -18.00
C ILE A 731 27.47 30.32 -16.56
N LEU A 732 27.80 29.01 -16.45
CA LEU A 732 28.62 28.21 -15.47
C LEU A 732 28.54 28.50 -13.94
N ALA A 733 28.69 27.58 -12.98
CA ALA A 733 28.67 26.11 -12.75
C ALA A 733 29.08 25.89 -11.26
N TRP A 734 28.80 24.72 -10.64
CA TRP A 734 29.72 23.88 -9.81
C TRP A 734 28.97 22.73 -9.05
N ARG A 735 29.70 21.62 -8.82
CA ARG A 735 29.34 20.18 -8.62
C ARG A 735 28.90 19.68 -7.20
N SER A 736 27.94 18.75 -7.09
CA SER A 736 28.10 17.27 -6.81
C SER A 736 26.97 16.58 -5.96
N ARG A 737 26.50 15.39 -6.45
CA ARG A 737 26.02 14.10 -5.83
C ARG A 737 25.10 14.11 -4.56
N LEU A 738 24.07 13.28 -4.33
CA LEU A 738 23.50 12.02 -4.89
C LEU A 738 22.05 11.82 -4.30
N TYR A 739 21.06 11.35 -5.09
CA TYR A 739 19.93 10.36 -4.87
C TYR A 739 19.14 10.31 -3.52
N CYS A 740 17.86 9.90 -3.40
CA CYS A 740 16.68 9.66 -4.25
C CYS A 740 15.50 9.26 -3.33
N TYR A 741 14.28 9.32 -3.88
CA TYR A 741 13.07 8.56 -3.53
C TYR A 741 12.45 8.76 -2.14
N LEU A 742 11.12 9.05 -2.13
CA LEU A 742 10.15 8.29 -1.35
C LEU A 742 8.62 8.70 -1.58
N GLU A 743 7.82 7.63 -1.89
CA GLU A 743 6.39 7.20 -1.75
C GLU A 743 5.20 7.78 -2.53
N LEU A 744 4.72 6.80 -3.30
CA LEU A 744 3.36 6.34 -3.49
C LEU A 744 2.90 5.41 -2.36
N TYR A 745 1.77 5.67 -1.70
CA TYR A 745 0.37 5.52 -2.14
C TYR A 745 -0.30 4.22 -1.69
N MET A 746 -1.49 4.45 -1.15
CA MET A 746 -2.48 3.52 -0.61
C MET A 746 -3.45 3.03 -1.68
N GLY A 747 -3.76 1.72 -1.71
CA GLY A 747 -5.10 1.21 -2.01
C GLY A 747 -5.21 -0.11 -2.76
N CYS A 748 -5.15 -1.27 -2.08
CA CYS A 748 -5.52 -2.56 -2.68
C CYS A 748 -6.29 -3.47 -1.70
N ILE A 749 -7.63 -3.36 -1.65
CA ILE A 749 -8.53 -4.47 -1.25
C ILE A 749 -9.80 -4.56 -2.12
N ARG A 750 -10.30 -3.46 -2.71
CA ARG A 750 -11.49 -3.50 -3.58
C ARG A 750 -11.29 -4.12 -4.98
N ARG A 751 -10.04 -4.44 -5.38
CA ARG A 751 -9.77 -5.15 -6.65
C ARG A 751 -9.94 -6.67 -6.53
N PHE A 752 -9.87 -7.24 -5.33
CA PHE A 752 -9.96 -8.69 -5.16
C PHE A 752 -11.41 -9.21 -5.21
N GLU A 753 -12.39 -8.40 -4.80
CA GLU A 753 -13.81 -8.77 -4.85
C GLU A 753 -14.41 -8.76 -6.28
N ASN A 754 -13.74 -8.12 -7.24
CA ASN A 754 -14.22 -8.03 -8.63
C ASN A 754 -13.53 -9.01 -9.60
N PHE A 755 -12.61 -9.86 -9.12
CA PHE A 755 -11.84 -10.74 -10.01
C PHE A 755 -12.56 -12.06 -10.34
N VAL A 756 -13.61 -12.39 -9.60
CA VAL A 756 -14.46 -13.56 -9.87
C VAL A 756 -15.84 -13.05 -10.23
N LEU A 757 -16.18 -13.08 -11.52
CA LEU A 757 -17.57 -12.88 -11.95
C LEU A 757 -18.41 -14.01 -11.33
N PRO A 758 -19.57 -13.71 -10.73
CA PRO A 758 -20.49 -14.76 -10.31
C PRO A 758 -20.82 -15.63 -11.53
N ASN A 759 -20.63 -16.95 -11.39
CA ASN A 759 -20.80 -18.02 -12.40
C ASN A 759 -19.60 -18.39 -13.30
N THR A 760 -18.39 -17.82 -13.13
CA THR A 760 -17.21 -18.36 -13.84
C THR A 760 -16.63 -19.58 -13.11
N LYS A 761 -16.62 -20.76 -13.75
CA LYS A 761 -15.88 -21.92 -13.26
C LYS A 761 -14.38 -21.63 -13.30
N ILE A 762 -13.79 -21.31 -12.14
CA ILE A 762 -12.34 -21.15 -12.01
C ILE A 762 -11.73 -22.55 -12.03
N LYS A 763 -11.04 -22.90 -13.12
CA LYS A 763 -10.18 -24.08 -13.14
C LYS A 763 -8.86 -23.69 -12.49
N PHE A 764 -8.64 -24.12 -11.25
CA PHE A 764 -7.37 -23.87 -10.57
C PHE A 764 -6.27 -24.67 -11.27
N ASP A 765 -5.21 -23.99 -11.69
CA ASP A 765 -4.03 -24.66 -12.22
C ASP A 765 -3.36 -25.52 -11.15
N LYS A 766 -2.64 -26.55 -11.59
CA LYS A 766 -1.84 -27.39 -10.68
C LYS A 766 -0.84 -26.50 -9.93
N ARG A 767 -0.68 -26.76 -8.62
CA ARG A 767 0.31 -26.07 -7.78
C ARG A 767 1.68 -26.12 -8.45
N ARG A 768 2.25 -24.96 -8.76
CA ARG A 768 3.61 -24.86 -9.32
C ARG A 768 4.63 -25.36 -8.30
N ASN A 769 5.53 -26.23 -8.74
CA ASN A 769 6.65 -26.67 -7.91
C ASN A 769 7.74 -25.59 -7.90
N ILE A 770 8.01 -24.98 -6.74
CA ILE A 770 9.04 -23.94 -6.59
C ILE A 770 10.45 -24.55 -6.69
N HIS A 771 10.59 -25.83 -6.38
CA HIS A 771 11.85 -26.57 -6.48
C HIS A 771 12.06 -27.14 -7.89
N GLN A 772 11.40 -26.58 -8.90
CA GLN A 772 11.59 -26.93 -10.30
C GLN A 772 12.31 -25.79 -11.02
N THR A 773 13.39 -26.09 -11.73
CA THR A 773 14.08 -25.15 -12.62
C THR A 773 14.13 -25.71 -14.03
N ASP A 774 13.69 -24.91 -14.98
CA ASP A 774 13.74 -25.25 -16.41
C ASP A 774 14.96 -24.57 -17.03
N VAL A 775 15.83 -25.35 -17.68
CA VAL A 775 17.04 -24.90 -18.39
C VAL A 775 16.88 -25.21 -19.86
N ILE A 776 17.28 -24.30 -20.72
CA ILE A 776 17.24 -24.53 -22.17
C ILE A 776 18.59 -25.05 -22.65
N VAL A 777 18.58 -26.03 -23.53
CA VAL A 777 19.77 -26.53 -24.23
C VAL A 777 19.46 -26.61 -25.72
N ASP A 778 20.43 -26.27 -26.55
CA ASP A 778 20.34 -26.41 -28.00
C ASP A 778 21.17 -27.61 -28.45
N HIS A 779 20.50 -28.70 -28.83
CA HIS A 779 21.15 -29.91 -29.34
C HIS A 779 21.40 -29.86 -30.86
N SER A 780 21.09 -28.75 -31.54
CA SER A 780 21.29 -28.64 -32.99
C SER A 780 22.77 -28.65 -33.42
N ALA A 781 23.69 -28.36 -32.49
CA ALA A 781 25.14 -28.26 -32.75
C ALA A 781 25.97 -29.45 -32.25
N SER A 782 25.39 -30.40 -31.50
CA SER A 782 26.12 -31.53 -30.90
C SER A 782 25.93 -32.83 -31.72
N THR A 783 27.06 -33.45 -32.09
CA THR A 783 27.10 -34.77 -32.75
C THR A 783 27.44 -35.92 -31.79
N GLY A 784 27.25 -35.72 -30.47
CA GLY A 784 27.69 -36.61 -29.39
C GLY A 784 26.60 -36.99 -28.38
N ASP A 785 26.98 -37.69 -27.30
CA ASP A 785 26.10 -38.35 -26.32
C ASP A 785 25.37 -37.34 -25.39
N ASP A 786 24.40 -36.59 -25.94
CA ASP A 786 23.67 -35.48 -25.31
C ASP A 786 23.09 -35.79 -23.91
N LYS A 787 22.73 -37.05 -23.65
CA LYS A 787 22.15 -37.48 -22.37
C LYS A 787 23.13 -37.42 -21.20
N ILE A 788 24.42 -37.61 -21.44
CA ILE A 788 25.46 -37.58 -20.39
C ILE A 788 25.71 -36.12 -19.99
N ALA A 789 25.85 -35.23 -20.98
CA ALA A 789 25.98 -33.79 -20.75
C ALA A 789 24.77 -33.21 -20.00
N ASP A 790 23.56 -33.65 -20.35
CA ASP A 790 22.33 -33.26 -19.67
C ASP A 790 22.30 -33.67 -18.18
N GLU A 791 22.74 -34.88 -17.83
CA GLU A 791 22.78 -35.32 -16.43
C GLU A 791 23.90 -34.62 -15.64
N ASP A 792 25.05 -34.34 -16.25
CA ASP A 792 26.11 -33.56 -15.62
C ASP A 792 25.66 -32.13 -15.28
N ILE A 793 24.92 -31.48 -16.20
CA ILE A 793 24.30 -30.17 -15.97
C ILE A 793 23.29 -30.26 -14.82
N LYS A 794 22.40 -31.26 -14.84
CA LYS A 794 21.40 -31.47 -13.77
C LYS A 794 22.06 -31.67 -12.41
N ASP A 795 23.09 -32.50 -12.33
CA ASP A 795 23.73 -32.82 -11.04
C ASP A 795 24.53 -31.66 -10.49
N THR A 796 25.21 -30.90 -11.35
CA THR A 796 25.89 -29.65 -10.98
C THR A 796 24.90 -28.64 -10.41
N LEU A 797 23.77 -28.42 -11.09
CA LEU A 797 22.73 -27.51 -10.63
C LEU A 797 22.03 -28.01 -9.35
N ARG A 798 21.73 -29.31 -9.24
CA ARG A 798 21.15 -29.91 -8.01
C ARG A 798 22.08 -29.77 -6.82
N LYS A 799 23.39 -29.92 -7.01
CA LYS A 799 24.40 -29.74 -5.95
C LYS A 799 24.47 -28.28 -5.51
N ARG A 800 24.53 -27.34 -6.47
CA ARG A 800 24.51 -25.89 -6.19
C ARG A 800 23.27 -25.48 -5.41
N ARG A 801 22.07 -25.91 -5.84
CA ARG A 801 20.79 -25.63 -5.17
C ARG A 801 20.71 -26.19 -3.74
N ARG A 802 21.28 -27.37 -3.50
CA ARG A 802 21.36 -27.95 -2.15
C ARG A 802 22.28 -27.14 -1.24
N ASN A 803 23.45 -26.74 -1.72
CA ASN A 803 24.39 -25.92 -0.95
C ASN A 803 23.79 -24.56 -0.62
N GLU A 804 23.17 -23.90 -1.60
CA GLU A 804 22.49 -22.61 -1.42
C GLU A 804 21.33 -22.71 -0.41
N TYR A 805 20.48 -23.74 -0.55
CA TYR A 805 19.39 -23.98 0.39
C TYR A 805 19.91 -24.25 1.80
N ALA A 806 21.02 -24.98 1.92
CA ALA A 806 21.71 -25.21 3.17
C ALA A 806 22.20 -23.88 3.75
N GLU A 807 22.99 -23.07 3.04
CA GLU A 807 23.51 -21.78 3.51
C GLU A 807 22.41 -20.82 3.97
N ARG A 808 21.32 -20.67 3.21
CA ARG A 808 20.19 -19.79 3.58
C ARG A 808 19.45 -20.23 4.85
N ARG A 809 19.34 -21.54 5.11
CA ARG A 809 18.52 -22.09 6.21
C ARG A 809 19.36 -22.76 7.34
N ALA A 810 20.69 -22.81 7.24
CA ALA A 810 21.58 -23.64 8.07
C ALA A 810 21.68 -23.27 9.55
N ALA A 811 21.27 -22.08 10.00
CA ALA A 811 21.53 -21.72 11.40
C ALA A 811 20.64 -22.45 12.44
N ARG A 812 19.70 -23.33 12.03
CA ARG A 812 18.95 -24.26 12.91
C ARG A 812 18.04 -25.30 12.23
N CYS A 813 18.11 -25.51 10.92
CA CYS A 813 17.31 -26.57 10.30
C CYS A 813 17.82 -27.95 10.72
N THR A 814 16.96 -28.71 11.40
CA THR A 814 17.16 -30.13 11.67
C THR A 814 17.33 -30.88 10.35
N SER A 815 18.19 -31.89 10.35
CA SER A 815 18.48 -32.83 9.25
C SER A 815 17.22 -33.35 8.54
N LEU A 816 16.08 -33.42 9.25
CA LEU A 816 14.76 -33.78 8.75
C LEU A 816 14.23 -32.91 7.60
N LYS A 817 14.38 -31.58 7.63
CA LYS A 817 13.88 -30.73 6.52
C LYS A 817 14.73 -30.84 5.26
N MET A 818 16.02 -31.13 5.41
CA MET A 818 16.92 -31.39 4.28
C MET A 818 16.57 -32.70 3.56
N LEU A 819 16.07 -33.72 4.28
CA LEU A 819 15.65 -35.00 3.69
C LEU A 819 14.45 -34.85 2.71
N PHE A 820 13.58 -33.86 2.94
CA PHE A 820 12.43 -33.60 2.07
C PHE A 820 12.72 -32.57 0.96
N PHE A 821 13.90 -31.94 0.95
CA PHE A 821 14.27 -31.00 -0.12
C PHE A 821 14.80 -31.78 -1.33
N LYS A 822 13.98 -31.86 -2.39
CA LYS A 822 14.35 -32.44 -3.68
C LYS A 822 14.14 -31.41 -4.78
N HIS A 823 15.24 -30.95 -5.37
CA HIS A 823 15.24 -30.01 -6.50
C HIS A 823 15.14 -30.78 -7.83
N GLN A 824 14.16 -30.43 -8.65
CA GLN A 824 13.92 -30.97 -9.98
C GLN A 824 14.47 -30.00 -11.03
N VAL A 825 15.32 -30.51 -11.92
CA VAL A 825 15.87 -29.75 -13.05
C VAL A 825 15.33 -30.37 -14.33
N ASN A 826 14.61 -29.58 -15.11
CA ASN A 826 14.07 -29.99 -16.40
C ASN A 826 14.89 -29.33 -17.51
N ILE A 827 15.30 -30.11 -18.49
CA ILE A 827 15.99 -29.62 -19.68
C ILE A 827 14.97 -29.50 -20.81
N LEU A 828 14.90 -28.32 -21.42
CA LEU A 828 14.03 -28.00 -22.53
C LEU A 828 14.89 -27.82 -23.78
N ASP A 829 14.76 -28.77 -24.69
CA ASP A 829 15.45 -28.76 -25.97
C ASP A 829 14.83 -27.73 -26.93
N ILE A 830 15.64 -26.77 -27.38
CA ILE A 830 15.25 -25.70 -28.31
C ILE A 830 15.01 -26.23 -29.73
N SER A 831 15.70 -27.29 -30.14
CA SER A 831 15.66 -27.81 -31.51
C SER A 831 14.27 -28.29 -31.90
N LYS A 832 13.44 -28.65 -30.92
CA LYS A 832 12.01 -28.99 -31.09
C LYS A 832 11.15 -27.83 -31.59
N TYR A 833 11.59 -26.60 -31.37
CA TYR A 833 10.82 -25.40 -31.67
C TYR A 833 11.52 -24.47 -32.69
N SER A 834 12.65 -24.90 -33.25
CA SER A 834 13.48 -24.08 -34.13
C SER A 834 13.98 -24.88 -35.30
N THR A 835 13.64 -24.47 -36.53
CA THR A 835 14.21 -25.05 -37.75
C THR A 835 15.41 -24.22 -38.22
N PRO A 836 16.62 -24.81 -38.36
CA PRO A 836 17.77 -24.10 -38.90
C PRO A 836 17.55 -23.76 -40.39
N GLY A 837 17.87 -22.51 -40.79
CA GLY A 837 17.86 -22.05 -42.19
C GLY A 837 16.62 -21.25 -42.66
N MET A 838 15.68 -20.92 -41.77
CA MET A 838 14.54 -20.02 -42.07
C MET A 838 14.77 -18.58 -41.58
N THR A 839 14.02 -17.63 -42.14
CA THR A 839 13.96 -16.22 -41.67
C THR A 839 13.66 -16.18 -40.17
N ARG A 840 14.53 -15.53 -39.37
CA ARG A 840 14.49 -15.58 -37.90
C ARG A 840 13.16 -15.10 -37.34
N ILE A 841 12.66 -13.95 -37.82
CA ILE A 841 11.36 -13.41 -37.43
C ILE A 841 10.54 -13.09 -38.68
N LYS A 842 9.30 -13.58 -38.71
CA LYS A 842 8.32 -13.21 -39.73
C LYS A 842 7.01 -12.76 -39.08
N LEU A 843 6.63 -11.52 -39.37
CA LEU A 843 5.39 -10.90 -38.93
C LEU A 843 4.42 -10.93 -40.11
N ASP A 844 3.26 -11.57 -39.95
CA ASP A 844 2.25 -11.69 -41.01
C ASP A 844 0.92 -11.06 -40.55
N ASN A 845 0.57 -9.94 -41.18
CA ASN A 845 -0.67 -9.20 -40.94
C ASN A 845 -0.96 -8.92 -39.46
N VAL A 846 0.05 -8.42 -38.74
CA VAL A 846 -0.07 -8.20 -37.29
C VAL A 846 -1.05 -7.08 -36.97
N ASN A 847 -2.14 -7.49 -36.31
CA ASN A 847 -3.22 -6.65 -35.84
C ASN A 847 -3.40 -6.81 -34.34
N ILE A 848 -3.37 -5.69 -33.61
CA ILE A 848 -3.59 -5.69 -32.15
C ILE A 848 -4.80 -4.83 -31.85
N HIS A 849 -5.76 -5.42 -31.14
CA HIS A 849 -6.98 -4.73 -30.75
C HIS A 849 -7.08 -4.53 -29.24
N ILE A 850 -7.43 -3.32 -28.81
CA ILE A 850 -7.95 -3.08 -27.47
C ILE A 850 -9.45 -3.30 -27.51
N VAL A 851 -9.94 -4.27 -26.75
CA VAL A 851 -11.37 -4.52 -26.60
C VAL A 851 -11.91 -3.72 -25.43
N ASN A 852 -12.81 -2.78 -25.68
CA ASN A 852 -13.57 -2.14 -24.62
C ASN A 852 -14.70 -3.07 -24.17
N LYS A 853 -14.49 -3.80 -23.06
CA LYS A 853 -15.46 -4.78 -22.50
C LYS A 853 -16.88 -4.21 -22.27
N LYS A 854 -17.06 -2.89 -22.18
CA LYS A 854 -18.37 -2.26 -22.00
C LYS A 854 -19.09 -1.88 -23.29
N ALA A 855 -18.34 -1.61 -24.36
CA ALA A 855 -18.89 -1.12 -25.63
C ALA A 855 -18.86 -2.17 -26.75
N GLY A 856 -18.10 -3.26 -26.59
CA GLY A 856 -17.95 -4.30 -27.61
C GLY A 856 -17.12 -3.89 -28.84
N VAL A 857 -16.68 -2.63 -28.91
CA VAL A 857 -15.88 -2.10 -30.03
C VAL A 857 -14.39 -2.45 -29.87
N LYS A 858 -13.77 -2.86 -30.97
CA LYS A 858 -12.34 -3.20 -31.08
C LYS A 858 -11.56 -2.00 -31.66
N TYR A 859 -10.55 -1.51 -30.94
CA TYR A 859 -9.64 -0.45 -31.42
C TYR A 859 -8.30 -1.03 -31.85
N ALA A 860 -7.97 -0.93 -33.13
CA ALA A 860 -6.68 -1.37 -33.62
C ALA A 860 -5.56 -0.39 -33.20
N ILE A 861 -4.62 -0.84 -32.36
CA ILE A 861 -3.40 -0.10 -32.02
C ILE A 861 -2.37 -0.26 -33.14
N LEU A 862 -2.15 -1.51 -33.57
CA LEU A 862 -1.29 -1.86 -34.70
C LEU A 862 -2.17 -2.42 -35.83
N LYS A 863 -1.86 -2.03 -37.06
CA LYS A 863 -2.68 -2.30 -38.25
C LYS A 863 -1.82 -2.88 -39.37
N ASN A 864 -2.14 -4.12 -39.79
CA ASN A 864 -1.62 -4.83 -40.96
C ASN A 864 -0.10 -4.72 -41.11
N ILE A 865 0.66 -5.05 -40.05
CA ILE A 865 2.12 -5.04 -40.12
C ILE A 865 2.60 -6.37 -40.68
N THR A 866 3.27 -6.32 -41.82
CA THR A 866 3.86 -7.48 -42.49
C THR A 866 5.33 -7.17 -42.82
N CYS A 867 6.26 -7.84 -42.15
CA CYS A 867 7.70 -7.64 -42.32
C CYS A 867 8.50 -8.83 -41.79
N SER A 868 9.74 -9.00 -42.28
CA SER A 868 10.65 -10.07 -41.89
C SER A 868 12.01 -9.51 -41.48
N ALA A 869 12.71 -10.26 -40.62
CA ALA A 869 14.05 -9.96 -40.15
C ALA A 869 14.88 -11.24 -40.11
N ASP A 870 16.12 -11.15 -40.59
CA ASP A 870 17.04 -12.28 -40.66
C ASP A 870 18.02 -12.29 -39.49
N THR A 871 18.80 -13.37 -39.39
CA THR A 871 19.84 -13.50 -38.36
C THR A 871 20.91 -12.44 -38.54
N SER A 872 21.34 -11.80 -37.45
CA SER A 872 22.32 -10.69 -37.43
C SER A 872 21.78 -9.31 -37.84
N ASP A 873 20.49 -9.20 -38.20
CA ASP A 873 19.90 -7.87 -38.47
C ASP A 873 19.77 -7.04 -37.19
N ILE A 874 20.14 -5.75 -37.30
CA ILE A 874 19.94 -4.73 -36.26
C ILE A 874 18.90 -3.75 -36.77
N ILE A 875 17.68 -3.82 -36.24
CA ILE A 875 16.53 -3.08 -36.74
C ILE A 875 16.20 -1.92 -35.80
N GLY A 876 16.28 -0.69 -36.31
CA GLY A 876 15.89 0.52 -35.59
C GLY A 876 14.39 0.82 -35.75
N ILE A 877 13.63 0.95 -34.67
CA ILE A 877 12.20 1.32 -34.70
C ILE A 877 12.04 2.79 -34.35
N VAL A 878 11.49 3.59 -35.27
CA VAL A 878 11.34 5.05 -35.16
C VAL A 878 9.88 5.47 -35.31
N GLY A 879 9.45 6.49 -34.58
CA GLY A 879 8.12 7.09 -34.72
C GLY A 879 7.77 8.06 -33.59
N ARG A 880 6.76 8.90 -33.81
CA ARG A 880 6.24 9.84 -32.79
C ARG A 880 5.78 9.11 -31.51
N THR A 881 5.75 9.82 -30.39
CA THR A 881 5.22 9.28 -29.14
C THR A 881 3.76 8.85 -29.33
N GLY A 882 3.45 7.59 -28.99
CA GLY A 882 2.13 7.00 -29.24
C GLY A 882 1.95 6.34 -30.62
N ALA A 883 2.99 6.26 -31.46
CA ALA A 883 2.91 5.60 -32.77
C ALA A 883 2.83 4.06 -32.74
N GLY A 884 3.08 3.43 -31.59
CA GLY A 884 3.00 1.98 -31.40
C GLY A 884 4.33 1.26 -31.11
N LYS A 885 5.45 1.97 -30.92
CA LYS A 885 6.80 1.38 -30.73
C LYS A 885 6.89 0.34 -29.61
N SER A 886 6.56 0.72 -28.37
CA SER A 886 6.61 -0.20 -27.21
C SER A 886 5.58 -1.33 -27.33
N THR A 887 4.48 -1.08 -28.04
CA THR A 887 3.47 -2.11 -28.36
C THR A 887 4.07 -3.15 -29.32
N MET A 888 4.86 -2.74 -30.30
CA MET A 888 5.58 -3.63 -31.21
C MET A 888 6.59 -4.51 -30.46
N LEU A 889 7.38 -3.94 -29.55
CA LEU A 889 8.27 -4.73 -28.69
C LEU A 889 7.49 -5.75 -27.84
N SER A 890 6.31 -5.37 -27.34
CA SER A 890 5.44 -6.30 -26.58
C SER A 890 4.89 -7.45 -27.44
N VAL A 891 4.72 -7.27 -28.76
CA VAL A 891 4.34 -8.35 -29.70
C VAL A 891 5.50 -9.33 -29.84
N LEU A 892 6.71 -8.82 -30.06
CA LEU A 892 7.90 -9.63 -30.24
C LEU A 892 8.21 -10.46 -28.99
N GLN A 893 7.88 -9.97 -27.79
CA GLN A 893 7.98 -10.70 -26.52
C GLN A 893 6.85 -11.70 -26.26
N ASN A 894 5.84 -11.76 -27.14
CA ASN A 894 4.59 -12.50 -26.94
C ASN A 894 3.82 -12.10 -25.65
N LEU A 895 3.80 -10.81 -25.32
CA LEU A 895 3.07 -10.25 -24.18
C LEU A 895 1.75 -9.57 -24.56
N ALA A 896 1.54 -9.24 -25.84
CA ALA A 896 0.33 -8.56 -26.30
C ALA A 896 -0.88 -9.52 -26.34
N GLU A 897 -1.93 -9.20 -25.58
CA GLU A 897 -3.20 -9.95 -25.58
C GLU A 897 -4.07 -9.58 -26.80
N ASN A 898 -4.90 -10.52 -27.27
CA ASN A 898 -5.85 -10.33 -28.39
C ASN A 898 -5.20 -9.99 -29.74
N ARG A 899 -4.25 -10.82 -30.15
CA ARG A 899 -3.61 -10.77 -31.46
C ARG A 899 -4.45 -11.55 -32.48
N ASP A 900 -4.96 -10.86 -33.51
CA ASP A 900 -5.68 -11.48 -34.64
C ASP A 900 -4.67 -11.80 -35.79
N SER A 901 -3.49 -12.38 -35.47
CA SER A 901 -2.37 -12.57 -36.43
C SER A 901 -1.37 -13.67 -36.05
N SER A 902 -0.41 -13.97 -36.93
CA SER A 902 0.70 -14.92 -36.72
C SER A 902 2.07 -14.21 -36.66
N VAL A 903 2.92 -14.59 -35.70
CA VAL A 903 4.30 -14.12 -35.55
C VAL A 903 5.17 -15.34 -35.37
N PHE A 904 6.02 -15.57 -36.35
CA PHE A 904 6.87 -16.75 -36.42
C PHE A 904 8.28 -16.40 -35.95
N LEU A 905 8.83 -17.25 -35.10
CA LEU A 905 10.23 -17.29 -34.69
C LEU A 905 10.83 -18.62 -35.19
N ASP A 906 11.86 -18.57 -36.04
CA ASP A 906 12.46 -19.78 -36.65
C ASP A 906 11.39 -20.74 -37.24
N GLY A 907 10.35 -20.17 -37.88
CA GLY A 907 9.24 -20.93 -38.48
C GLY A 907 8.13 -21.41 -37.53
N CYS A 908 8.30 -21.29 -36.21
CA CYS A 908 7.31 -21.67 -35.19
C CYS A 908 6.49 -20.44 -34.74
N ASP A 909 5.16 -20.55 -34.59
CA ASP A 909 4.38 -19.44 -34.01
C ASP A 909 4.74 -19.29 -32.52
N LEU A 910 5.01 -18.05 -32.09
CA LEU A 910 5.29 -17.73 -30.69
C LEU A 910 4.20 -18.20 -29.72
N ASN A 911 2.95 -18.36 -30.19
CA ASN A 911 1.85 -18.89 -29.38
C ASN A 911 1.96 -20.40 -29.07
N ASP A 912 2.60 -21.17 -29.95
CA ASP A 912 2.79 -22.61 -29.77
C ASP A 912 4.02 -22.91 -28.89
N MET A 913 4.93 -21.94 -28.76
CA MET A 913 6.08 -22.06 -27.88
C MET A 913 5.68 -21.91 -26.40
N PRO A 914 6.13 -22.80 -25.49
CA PRO A 914 5.91 -22.63 -24.07
C PRO A 914 6.54 -21.32 -23.55
N LYS A 915 5.82 -20.59 -22.70
CA LYS A 915 6.31 -19.32 -22.12
C LYS A 915 7.66 -19.45 -21.40
N ASN A 916 7.97 -20.63 -20.84
CA ASN A 916 9.26 -20.86 -20.17
C ASN A 916 10.44 -20.87 -21.17
N VAL A 917 10.18 -21.23 -22.43
CA VAL A 917 11.15 -21.20 -23.53
C VAL A 917 11.31 -19.75 -24.01
N THR A 918 10.21 -19.08 -24.37
CA THR A 918 10.26 -17.71 -24.91
C THR A 918 10.95 -16.70 -23.98
N ARG A 919 10.78 -16.85 -22.66
CA ARG A 919 11.42 -16.01 -21.63
C ARG A 919 12.95 -16.06 -21.58
N GLN A 920 13.56 -17.17 -22.03
CA GLN A 920 15.01 -17.33 -21.98
C GLN A 920 15.65 -17.13 -23.37
N ILE A 921 14.90 -17.28 -24.47
CA ILE A 921 15.41 -17.06 -25.84
C ILE A 921 15.31 -15.60 -26.29
N ILE A 922 14.44 -14.81 -25.66
CA ILE A 922 14.26 -13.38 -25.96
C ILE A 922 14.94 -12.57 -24.85
N GLY A 923 16.04 -11.91 -25.19
CA GLY A 923 16.74 -10.97 -24.31
C GLY A 923 16.08 -9.60 -24.38
N VAL A 924 15.88 -8.95 -23.23
CA VAL A 924 15.24 -7.64 -23.17
C VAL A 924 16.05 -6.67 -22.31
N LEU A 925 16.40 -5.52 -22.88
CA LEU A 925 16.86 -4.34 -22.15
C LEU A 925 15.69 -3.35 -22.01
N PRO A 926 15.00 -3.32 -20.86
CA PRO A 926 13.87 -2.42 -20.67
C PRO A 926 14.34 -0.95 -20.56
N GLN A 927 13.40 -0.02 -20.75
CA GLN A 927 13.62 1.42 -20.51
C GLN A 927 14.04 1.68 -19.05
N LEU A 928 13.40 1.00 -18.09
CA LEU A 928 13.68 1.07 -16.66
C LEU A 928 13.83 -0.35 -16.08
N PRO A 929 14.99 -0.72 -15.52
CA PRO A 929 15.17 -2.02 -14.89
C PRO A 929 14.46 -2.07 -13.52
N PHE A 930 13.78 -3.18 -13.25
CA PHE A 930 13.18 -3.45 -11.95
C PHE A 930 14.11 -4.34 -11.12
N VAL A 931 14.25 -4.02 -9.83
CA VAL A 931 15.05 -4.79 -8.87
C VAL A 931 14.13 -5.26 -7.74
N PHE A 932 14.18 -6.54 -7.42
CA PHE A 932 13.49 -7.06 -6.25
C PHE A 932 14.27 -6.71 -4.97
N ARG A 933 13.57 -6.30 -3.91
CA ARG A 933 14.14 -6.06 -2.59
C ARG A 933 14.78 -7.34 -2.03
N GLY A 934 15.89 -7.16 -1.34
CA GLY A 934 16.73 -8.23 -0.82
C GLY A 934 17.67 -8.87 -1.86
N TRP A 935 17.62 -8.46 -3.14
CA TRP A 935 18.55 -8.97 -4.14
C TRP A 935 19.94 -8.37 -3.99
N THR A 936 20.94 -9.23 -4.11
CA THR A 936 22.34 -8.84 -4.27
C THR A 936 22.66 -8.55 -5.73
N VAL A 937 23.80 -7.88 -5.99
CA VAL A 937 24.31 -7.68 -7.36
C VAL A 937 24.43 -9.02 -8.10
N ARG A 938 24.94 -10.06 -7.43
CA ARG A 938 24.98 -11.45 -7.92
C ARG A 938 23.62 -11.92 -8.41
N ARG A 939 22.59 -11.78 -7.57
CA ARG A 939 21.22 -12.25 -7.86
C ARG A 939 20.55 -11.44 -8.96
N PHE A 940 20.92 -10.17 -9.11
CA PHE A 940 20.41 -9.30 -10.16
C PHE A 940 20.99 -9.65 -11.54
N ILE A 941 22.29 -9.92 -11.61
CA ILE A 941 22.96 -10.33 -12.85
C ILE A 941 22.54 -11.75 -13.24
N ASP A 942 22.45 -12.66 -12.28
CA ASP A 942 21.98 -14.03 -12.49
C ASP A 942 20.68 -14.35 -11.70
N PRO A 943 19.50 -13.91 -12.18
CA PRO A 943 18.23 -14.17 -11.53
C PRO A 943 17.88 -15.66 -11.47
N ARG A 944 18.32 -16.46 -12.43
CA ARG A 944 18.04 -17.90 -12.47
C ARG A 944 19.11 -18.74 -11.78
N MET A 945 20.25 -18.17 -11.38
CA MET A 945 21.36 -18.88 -10.73
C MET A 945 21.82 -20.10 -11.54
N LEU A 946 22.12 -19.85 -12.82
CA LEU A 946 22.65 -20.87 -13.72
C LEU A 946 24.18 -20.88 -13.71
N PHE A 947 24.80 -19.73 -13.45
CA PHE A 947 26.23 -19.52 -13.58
C PHE A 947 26.92 -19.46 -12.21
N ASP A 948 28.23 -19.69 -12.21
CA ASP A 948 29.11 -19.49 -11.06
C ASP A 948 29.74 -18.10 -11.07
N ASP A 949 30.41 -17.76 -9.97
CA ASP A 949 30.97 -16.42 -9.76
C ASP A 949 32.03 -16.06 -10.80
N THR A 950 32.81 -17.04 -11.27
CA THR A 950 33.81 -16.83 -12.34
C THR A 950 33.17 -16.37 -13.64
N ASN A 951 32.06 -16.99 -14.05
CA ASN A 951 31.33 -16.58 -15.25
C ASN A 951 30.68 -15.19 -15.08
N ILE A 952 30.19 -14.87 -13.88
CA ILE A 952 29.61 -13.56 -13.57
C ILE A 952 30.69 -12.47 -13.63
N GLU A 953 31.87 -12.72 -13.05
CA GLU A 953 33.01 -11.80 -13.07
C GLU A 953 33.54 -11.57 -14.49
N MET A 954 33.67 -12.63 -15.30
CA MET A 954 34.04 -12.51 -16.72
C MET A 954 33.02 -11.68 -17.52
N ALA A 955 31.72 -11.85 -17.27
CA ALA A 955 30.70 -11.04 -17.94
C ALA A 955 30.78 -9.55 -17.53
N LEU A 956 31.10 -9.27 -16.26
CA LEU A 956 31.33 -7.91 -15.77
C LEU A 956 32.60 -7.30 -16.35
N GLU A 957 33.67 -8.08 -16.50
CA GLU A 957 34.93 -7.66 -17.11
C GLU A 957 34.74 -7.30 -18.59
N ASN A 958 34.02 -8.16 -19.35
CA ASN A 958 33.67 -7.89 -20.75
C ASN A 958 32.84 -6.60 -20.94
N CYS A 959 32.13 -6.15 -19.90
CA CYS A 959 31.38 -4.89 -19.92
C CYS A 959 32.15 -3.69 -19.35
N GLY A 960 33.36 -3.90 -18.80
CA GLY A 960 34.14 -2.88 -18.09
C GLY A 960 33.56 -2.47 -16.73
N LEU A 961 32.73 -3.33 -16.12
CA LEU A 961 31.98 -3.04 -14.88
C LEU A 961 32.56 -3.70 -13.62
N LEU A 962 33.56 -4.59 -13.74
CA LEU A 962 34.10 -5.34 -12.60
C LEU A 962 34.62 -4.40 -11.49
N LYS A 963 35.50 -3.45 -11.85
CA LYS A 963 36.04 -2.43 -10.93
C LYS A 963 34.94 -1.56 -10.31
N PHE A 964 33.83 -1.35 -11.03
CA PHE A 964 32.70 -0.60 -10.50
C PHE A 964 32.00 -1.38 -9.38
N VAL A 965 31.77 -2.68 -9.57
CA VAL A 965 31.13 -3.55 -8.57
C VAL A 965 32.00 -3.74 -7.34
N GLU A 966 33.32 -3.89 -7.50
CA GLU A 966 34.27 -3.99 -6.38
C GLU A 966 34.30 -2.72 -5.51
N ASN A 967 34.16 -1.55 -6.13
CA ASN A 967 34.17 -0.26 -5.45
C ASN A 967 32.82 0.15 -4.85
N LEU A 968 31.79 -0.72 -4.88
CA LEU A 968 30.49 -0.40 -4.29
C LEU A 968 30.58 -0.26 -2.75
N SER A 969 29.83 0.72 -2.23
CA SER A 969 29.79 1.05 -0.80
C SER A 969 29.36 -0.17 0.03
N GLY A 970 30.24 -0.64 0.91
CA GLY A 970 30.00 -1.79 1.79
C GLY A 970 31.00 -2.93 1.66
N GLY A 971 31.90 -2.91 0.67
CA GLY A 971 33.04 -3.83 0.56
C GLY A 971 32.67 -5.30 0.33
N LYS A 972 31.45 -5.59 -0.14
CA LYS A 972 30.91 -6.94 -0.34
C LYS A 972 30.85 -7.38 -1.81
N GLY A 973 31.31 -6.54 -2.75
CA GLY A 973 31.31 -6.83 -4.19
C GLY A 973 29.96 -7.36 -4.69
N LEU A 974 29.95 -8.58 -5.21
CA LEU A 974 28.77 -9.28 -5.72
C LEU A 974 27.65 -9.51 -4.67
N ASP A 975 27.99 -9.59 -3.38
CA ASP A 975 27.04 -9.81 -2.29
C ASP A 975 26.48 -8.51 -1.69
N THR A 976 26.77 -7.38 -2.33
CA THR A 976 26.16 -6.09 -1.99
C THR A 976 24.66 -6.15 -2.28
N ILE A 977 23.84 -5.86 -1.26
CA ILE A 977 22.38 -5.81 -1.39
C ILE A 977 22.01 -4.50 -2.08
N ILE A 978 21.33 -4.58 -3.23
CA ILE A 978 20.99 -3.40 -4.05
C ILE A 978 19.89 -2.57 -3.38
N ILE A 979 18.83 -3.24 -2.92
CA ILE A 979 17.73 -2.65 -2.16
C ILE A 979 17.46 -3.56 -0.97
N PRO A 980 17.56 -3.08 0.28
CA PRO A 980 17.29 -3.91 1.45
C PRO A 980 15.80 -4.28 1.55
N ASP A 981 15.55 -5.46 2.12
CA ASP A 981 14.19 -5.91 2.44
C ASP A 981 13.57 -5.13 3.60
N HIS A 982 12.24 -5.01 3.59
CA HIS A 982 11.49 -4.50 4.73
C HIS A 982 11.71 -5.40 5.95
N TYR A 983 12.23 -4.83 7.04
CA TYR A 983 12.46 -5.56 8.28
C TYR A 983 11.16 -5.80 9.05
N HIS A 984 10.78 -7.06 9.23
CA HIS A 984 9.60 -7.46 10.00
C HIS A 984 10.00 -8.03 11.35
N LYS A 985 9.86 -7.24 12.42
CA LYS A 985 10.25 -7.67 13.77
C LYS A 985 9.46 -8.86 14.32
N ASP A 986 8.18 -8.97 13.96
CA ASP A 986 7.32 -10.05 14.46
C ASP A 986 7.50 -11.36 13.66
N LEU A 987 8.41 -11.38 12.68
CA LEU A 987 8.82 -12.57 11.95
C LEU A 987 9.59 -13.55 12.87
N PRO A 988 9.40 -14.88 12.76
CA PRO A 988 10.19 -15.86 13.49
C PRO A 988 11.70 -15.67 13.31
N ARG A 989 12.49 -15.87 14.38
CA ARG A 989 13.96 -15.70 14.35
C ARG A 989 14.65 -16.49 13.23
N HIS A 990 14.16 -17.69 12.90
CA HIS A 990 14.72 -18.51 11.84
C HIS A 990 14.45 -17.92 10.44
N LEU A 991 13.25 -17.39 10.20
CA LEU A 991 12.92 -16.69 8.94
C LEU A 991 13.65 -15.35 8.83
N LYS A 992 13.83 -14.62 9.94
CA LYS A 992 14.65 -13.39 9.93
C LYS A 992 16.06 -13.65 9.43
N ARG A 993 16.70 -14.72 9.88
CA ARG A 993 18.04 -15.09 9.40
C ARG A 993 18.03 -15.53 7.94
N ALA A 994 16.98 -16.21 7.49
CA ALA A 994 16.86 -16.67 6.12
C ALA A 994 16.67 -15.53 5.11
N TYR A 995 15.86 -14.52 5.44
CA TYR A 995 15.60 -13.39 4.54
C TYR A 995 16.60 -12.24 4.71
N TYR A 996 17.04 -11.96 5.94
CA TYR A 996 17.90 -10.81 6.23
C TYR A 996 19.38 -11.17 6.42
N GLY A 997 19.73 -12.46 6.38
CA GLY A 997 21.11 -12.94 6.57
C GLY A 997 21.56 -13.09 8.03
N PRO A 998 22.75 -13.70 8.26
CA PRO A 998 23.25 -14.05 9.60
C PRO A 998 23.87 -12.86 10.36
N THR A 999 24.34 -11.84 9.65
CA THR A 999 25.09 -10.69 10.19
C THR A 999 24.22 -9.55 10.69
N LEU A 1000 22.90 -9.57 10.41
CA LEU A 1000 21.96 -8.61 10.98
C LEU A 1000 21.70 -8.93 12.46
N ARG A 1001 22.59 -8.42 13.32
CA ARG A 1001 22.36 -8.35 14.76
C ARG A 1001 21.20 -7.37 15.01
N PRO A 1002 20.22 -7.68 15.89
CA PRO A 1002 19.09 -6.79 16.21
C PRO A 1002 19.44 -5.50 16.98
N TYR A 1003 20.71 -5.14 17.06
CA TYR A 1003 21.27 -3.89 17.56
C TYR A 1003 22.08 -3.39 16.35
N ASP A 1004 21.72 -2.33 15.61
CA ASP A 1004 21.35 -1.00 16.07
C ASP A 1004 20.23 -0.39 15.20
N SER A 1005 19.05 -0.29 15.79
CA SER A 1005 18.06 0.78 15.64
C SER A 1005 16.64 0.19 15.84
N PRO A 1006 16.03 0.38 17.00
CA PRO A 1006 14.63 0.05 17.22
C PRO A 1006 13.65 0.89 16.37
N SER A 1007 14.14 1.74 15.45
CA SER A 1007 13.39 2.50 14.44
C SER A 1007 13.07 1.70 13.17
N ALA A 1008 13.79 0.62 12.85
CA ALA A 1008 13.55 -0.22 11.66
C ALA A 1008 12.15 -0.89 11.58
N ASP A 1009 11.33 -0.77 12.63
CA ASP A 1009 9.96 -1.30 12.68
C ASP A 1009 8.97 -0.51 11.78
N ASN A 1010 9.24 0.77 11.49
CA ASN A 1010 8.38 1.67 10.71
C ASN A 1010 9.10 2.42 9.59
N VAL A 1011 10.42 2.28 9.51
CA VAL A 1011 11.22 3.05 8.56
C VAL A 1011 11.23 2.27 7.25
N ASN A 1012 10.64 2.85 6.21
CA ASN A 1012 11.20 2.69 4.88
C ASN A 1012 12.61 3.26 5.02
N ILE A 1013 13.57 2.39 5.35
CA ILE A 1013 14.94 2.74 5.05
C ILE A 1013 15.03 2.40 3.57
N ASP A 1014 14.45 3.27 2.73
CA ASP A 1014 15.09 3.51 1.47
C ASP A 1014 16.41 4.17 1.87
N TYR A 1015 17.39 3.34 2.24
CA TYR A 1015 18.68 3.52 1.64
C TYR A 1015 18.32 3.57 0.17
N GLY A 1016 18.23 4.78 -0.39
CA GLY A 1016 18.01 4.96 -1.83
C GLY A 1016 18.88 3.93 -2.51
N SER A 1017 18.33 3.23 -3.51
CA SER A 1017 18.98 2.07 -4.12
C SER A 1017 20.49 2.29 -4.18
N ALA A 1018 21.28 1.32 -3.72
CA ALA A 1018 22.74 1.45 -3.72
C ALA A 1018 23.30 1.82 -5.11
N LEU A 1019 22.48 1.63 -6.14
CA LEU A 1019 22.75 1.89 -7.54
C LEU A 1019 21.69 2.84 -8.12
N SER A 1020 22.13 3.78 -8.94
CA SER A 1020 21.23 4.59 -9.77
C SER A 1020 20.51 3.75 -10.83
N ASN A 1021 19.36 4.21 -11.33
CA ASN A 1021 18.68 3.56 -12.47
C ASN A 1021 19.59 3.42 -13.69
N SER A 1022 20.47 4.39 -13.93
CA SER A 1022 21.47 4.32 -14.99
C SER A 1022 22.47 3.18 -14.74
N GLN A 1023 23.06 3.09 -13.54
CA GLN A 1023 23.95 1.98 -13.16
C GLN A 1023 23.26 0.61 -13.19
N LEU A 1024 22.01 0.53 -12.73
CA LEU A 1024 21.21 -0.71 -12.81
C LEU A 1024 20.96 -1.13 -14.25
N ARG A 1025 20.82 -0.15 -15.14
CA ARG A 1025 20.64 -0.38 -16.56
C ARG A 1025 21.93 -0.88 -17.20
N THR A 1026 23.07 -0.27 -16.87
CA THR A 1026 24.38 -0.77 -17.31
C THR A 1026 24.66 -2.19 -16.79
N LEU A 1027 24.31 -2.49 -15.54
CA LEU A 1027 24.42 -3.85 -14.98
C LEU A 1027 23.46 -4.84 -15.66
N SER A 1028 22.29 -4.39 -16.13
CA SER A 1028 21.39 -5.25 -16.89
C SER A 1028 21.96 -5.64 -18.26
N VAL A 1029 22.92 -4.87 -18.81
CA VAL A 1029 23.71 -5.27 -19.98
C VAL A 1029 24.64 -6.43 -19.64
N ALA A 1030 25.31 -6.40 -18.49
CA ALA A 1030 26.13 -7.53 -18.04
C ALA A 1030 25.29 -8.81 -17.88
N ARG A 1031 24.03 -8.69 -17.42
CA ARG A 1031 23.08 -9.81 -17.45
C ARG A 1031 22.82 -10.31 -18.87
N LEU A 1032 22.64 -9.42 -19.85
CA LEU A 1032 22.44 -9.84 -21.24
C LEU A 1032 23.68 -10.56 -21.79
N VAL A 1033 24.88 -10.04 -21.51
CA VAL A 1033 26.16 -10.63 -21.96
C VAL A 1033 26.42 -12.00 -21.30
N LEU A 1034 26.01 -12.18 -20.04
CA LEU A 1034 26.08 -13.46 -19.34
C LEU A 1034 25.17 -14.52 -19.99
N TYR A 1035 23.96 -14.12 -20.41
CA TYR A 1035 22.98 -15.02 -21.01
C TYR A 1035 23.04 -15.07 -22.55
N ARG A 1036 24.07 -14.49 -23.18
CA ARG A 1036 24.16 -14.28 -24.64
C ARG A 1036 23.95 -15.54 -25.49
N GLU A 1037 24.37 -16.71 -24.99
CA GLU A 1037 24.27 -17.99 -25.70
C GLU A 1037 22.82 -18.50 -25.79
N PHE A 1038 21.95 -18.11 -24.86
CA PHE A 1038 20.54 -18.50 -24.88
C PHE A 1038 19.70 -17.63 -25.81
N PHE A 1039 20.13 -16.40 -26.09
CA PHE A 1039 19.33 -15.44 -26.82
C PHE A 1039 19.39 -15.64 -28.34
N LYS A 1040 18.21 -15.65 -28.96
CA LYS A 1040 18.02 -15.64 -30.41
C LYS A 1040 17.54 -14.30 -30.92
N VAL A 1041 16.82 -13.56 -30.07
CA VAL A 1041 16.27 -12.22 -30.32
C VAL A 1041 16.65 -11.31 -29.16
N LEU A 1042 17.11 -10.10 -29.48
CA LEU A 1042 17.44 -9.08 -28.50
C LEU A 1042 16.54 -7.85 -28.72
N LEU A 1043 15.89 -7.38 -27.66
CA LEU A 1043 14.99 -6.23 -27.69
C LEU A 1043 15.53 -5.14 -26.78
N VAL A 1044 15.80 -3.97 -27.35
CA VAL A 1044 16.35 -2.81 -26.64
C VAL A 1044 15.35 -1.67 -26.72
N ASP A 1045 14.77 -1.31 -25.57
CA ASP A 1045 13.82 -0.20 -25.48
C ASP A 1045 14.57 1.06 -25.00
N GLU A 1046 14.91 1.95 -25.93
CA GLU A 1046 15.72 3.17 -25.77
C GLU A 1046 17.09 2.92 -25.11
N PRO A 1047 18.21 2.81 -25.82
CA PRO A 1047 19.51 2.64 -25.17
C PRO A 1047 19.86 3.81 -24.20
N PRO A 1048 20.73 3.61 -23.19
CA PRO A 1048 21.15 4.66 -22.26
C PRO A 1048 21.86 5.79 -23.00
N GLU A 1049 21.70 7.00 -22.49
CA GLU A 1049 22.41 8.18 -23.00
C GLU A 1049 23.90 8.05 -22.64
N ASP A 1050 24.75 7.87 -23.65
CA ASP A 1050 26.20 7.94 -23.48
C ASP A 1050 26.57 9.43 -23.27
N GLU A 1051 26.90 9.82 -22.04
CA GLU A 1051 27.45 11.16 -21.75
C GLU A 1051 28.84 11.28 -22.41
N HIS A 1052 28.90 11.83 -23.62
CA HIS A 1052 30.14 12.29 -24.24
C HIS A 1052 30.64 13.58 -23.55
N GLU A 1053 31.12 13.51 -22.30
CA GLU A 1053 31.89 14.61 -21.71
C GLU A 1053 33.18 14.14 -20.99
N THR A 1054 34.27 14.71 -21.48
CA THR A 1054 35.68 14.76 -21.03
C THR A 1054 35.95 14.80 -19.51
N SER A 1055 35.68 13.71 -18.79
CA SER A 1055 36.30 13.45 -17.48
C SER A 1055 36.58 11.96 -17.30
N HIS A 1056 37.72 11.62 -16.70
CA HIS A 1056 38.35 10.29 -16.62
C HIS A 1056 37.57 9.16 -15.88
N THR A 1057 36.23 9.17 -15.89
CA THR A 1057 35.40 8.13 -15.27
C THR A 1057 34.18 7.79 -16.14
N THR A 1058 34.39 7.45 -17.42
CA THR A 1058 33.34 6.80 -18.23
C THR A 1058 33.19 5.35 -17.75
N VAL A 1059 32.02 5.03 -17.19
CA VAL A 1059 31.72 3.70 -16.61
C VAL A 1059 31.31 2.76 -17.73
N GLY A 1060 32.23 1.88 -18.15
CA GLY A 1060 31.96 0.76 -19.05
C GLY A 1060 32.11 1.06 -20.55
N ILE A 1061 32.04 -0.02 -21.34
CA ILE A 1061 32.06 0.01 -22.80
C ILE A 1061 30.65 0.43 -23.30
N PRO A 1062 30.53 1.30 -24.32
CA PRO A 1062 29.24 1.68 -24.90
C PRO A 1062 28.41 0.46 -25.30
N ILE A 1063 27.10 0.48 -25.03
CA ILE A 1063 26.22 -0.68 -25.29
C ILE A 1063 26.27 -1.14 -26.74
N TYR A 1064 26.38 -0.20 -27.69
CA TYR A 1064 26.38 -0.54 -29.11
C TYR A 1064 27.59 -1.38 -29.51
N GLU A 1065 28.75 -1.12 -28.90
CA GLU A 1065 29.94 -1.92 -29.12
C GLU A 1065 29.74 -3.34 -28.58
N LEU A 1066 29.12 -3.47 -27.39
CA LEU A 1066 28.78 -4.77 -26.80
C LEU A 1066 27.74 -5.55 -27.63
N ILE A 1067 26.74 -4.89 -28.20
CA ILE A 1067 25.76 -5.50 -29.11
C ILE A 1067 26.49 -6.04 -30.35
N LYS A 1068 27.37 -5.24 -30.95
CA LYS A 1068 28.10 -5.62 -32.15
C LYS A 1068 29.13 -6.72 -31.91
N THR A 1069 29.72 -6.83 -30.73
CA THR A 1069 30.72 -7.88 -30.42
C THR A 1069 30.08 -9.18 -29.96
N HIS A 1070 29.08 -9.13 -29.07
CA HIS A 1070 28.56 -10.32 -28.38
C HIS A 1070 27.23 -10.85 -28.91
N PHE A 1071 26.49 -10.09 -29.74
CA PHE A 1071 25.14 -10.46 -30.17
C PHE A 1071 24.97 -10.54 -31.70
N GLN A 1072 26.05 -10.76 -32.44
CA GLN A 1072 25.99 -10.90 -33.90
C GLN A 1072 25.08 -12.07 -34.34
N HIS A 1073 24.98 -13.14 -33.55
CA HIS A 1073 24.13 -14.30 -33.83
C HIS A 1073 22.63 -14.05 -33.57
N CYS A 1074 22.27 -12.93 -32.94
CA CYS A 1074 20.90 -12.57 -32.60
C CYS A 1074 20.30 -11.59 -33.62
N THR A 1075 18.99 -11.64 -33.80
CA THR A 1075 18.25 -10.53 -34.44
C THR A 1075 17.93 -9.48 -33.37
N THR A 1076 18.35 -8.25 -33.58
CA THR A 1076 18.26 -7.18 -32.57
C THR A 1076 17.27 -6.10 -33.00
N PHE A 1077 16.33 -5.73 -32.14
CA PHE A 1077 15.42 -4.60 -32.35
C PHE A 1077 15.71 -3.49 -31.34
N ILE A 1078 15.92 -2.28 -31.82
CA ILE A 1078 16.24 -1.11 -31.00
C ILE A 1078 15.17 -0.05 -31.23
N ALA A 1079 14.36 0.25 -30.22
CA ALA A 1079 13.52 1.44 -30.24
C ALA A 1079 14.38 2.63 -29.80
N ALA A 1080 14.71 3.55 -30.71
CA ALA A 1080 15.56 4.70 -30.39
C ALA A 1080 14.99 6.00 -30.95
N HIS A 1081 15.24 7.09 -30.23
CA HIS A 1081 14.97 8.46 -30.65
C HIS A 1081 16.24 9.17 -31.14
N ASP A 1082 17.40 8.60 -30.85
CA ASP A 1082 18.71 9.15 -31.18
C ASP A 1082 19.16 8.75 -32.59
N VAL A 1083 19.61 9.75 -33.35
CA VAL A 1083 20.05 9.59 -34.74
C VAL A 1083 21.35 8.80 -34.80
N ASP A 1084 22.25 8.96 -33.82
CA ASP A 1084 23.54 8.28 -33.82
C ASP A 1084 23.40 6.77 -33.61
N VAL A 1085 22.36 6.36 -32.87
CA VAL A 1085 21.99 4.96 -32.69
C VAL A 1085 21.42 4.36 -33.97
N LEU A 1086 20.57 5.11 -34.66
CA LEU A 1086 19.92 4.66 -35.88
C LEU A 1086 20.92 4.49 -37.04
N ARG A 1087 22.03 5.23 -37.03
CA ARG A 1087 23.15 5.06 -37.96
C ARG A 1087 23.87 3.71 -37.84
N LEU A 1088 23.75 3.04 -36.69
CA LEU A 1088 24.39 1.76 -36.42
C LEU A 1088 23.50 0.56 -36.78
N CYS A 1089 22.22 0.79 -37.08
CA CYS A 1089 21.28 -0.24 -37.49
C CYS A 1089 21.57 -0.72 -38.93
N THR A 1090 21.15 -1.94 -39.28
CA THR A 1090 21.15 -2.45 -40.67
C THR A 1090 19.93 -1.96 -41.45
N SER A 1091 18.80 -1.78 -40.78
CA SER A 1091 17.58 -1.20 -41.34
C SER A 1091 16.79 -0.40 -40.30
N VAL A 1092 15.97 0.54 -40.76
CA VAL A 1092 15.13 1.42 -39.93
C VAL A 1092 13.67 1.29 -40.33
N TRP A 1093 12.80 1.01 -39.37
CA TRP A 1093 11.35 0.84 -39.53
C TRP A 1093 10.62 2.07 -38.98
N VAL A 1094 9.89 2.77 -39.85
CA VAL A 1094 9.19 4.02 -39.52
C VAL A 1094 7.70 3.76 -39.27
N PHE A 1095 7.25 4.05 -38.05
CA PHE A 1095 5.88 3.86 -37.58
C PHE A 1095 5.09 5.18 -37.49
N HIS A 1096 3.84 5.15 -37.94
CA HIS A 1096 2.88 6.24 -37.76
C HIS A 1096 1.47 5.69 -37.57
N LYS A 1097 0.74 6.21 -36.57
CA LYS A 1097 -0.66 5.82 -36.27
C LYS A 1097 -0.91 4.30 -36.23
N GLY A 1098 0.08 3.52 -35.81
CA GLY A 1098 -0.04 2.06 -35.70
C GLY A 1098 0.27 1.25 -36.97
N SER A 1099 0.63 1.89 -38.07
CA SER A 1099 1.06 1.21 -39.30
C SER A 1099 2.55 1.42 -39.55
N LEU A 1100 3.19 0.41 -40.13
CA LEU A 1100 4.54 0.51 -40.69
C LEU A 1100 4.43 1.25 -42.04
N ILE A 1101 4.96 2.47 -42.13
CA ILE A 1101 4.90 3.26 -43.37
C ILE A 1101 6.00 2.81 -44.33
N LYS A 1102 7.24 2.76 -43.83
CA LYS A 1102 8.43 2.57 -44.65
C LYS A 1102 9.51 1.82 -43.88
N THR A 1103 10.24 0.97 -44.59
CA THR A 1103 11.48 0.34 -44.16
C THR A 1103 12.62 0.94 -44.98
N CYS A 1104 13.54 1.64 -44.33
CA CYS A 1104 14.70 2.27 -44.97
C CYS A 1104 15.96 1.47 -44.67
N LYS A 1105 16.87 1.35 -45.64
CA LYS A 1105 18.25 0.95 -45.37
C LYS A 1105 19.03 2.16 -44.82
N THR A 1106 20.04 1.90 -44.01
CA THR A 1106 20.79 2.96 -43.30
C THR A 1106 21.48 3.94 -44.25
N GLU A 1107 21.91 3.47 -45.42
CA GLU A 1107 22.50 4.29 -46.48
C GLU A 1107 21.56 5.42 -46.96
N GLU A 1108 20.25 5.18 -47.02
CA GLU A 1108 19.24 6.18 -47.43
C GLU A 1108 18.97 7.25 -46.36
N VAL A 1109 19.30 6.97 -45.10
CA VAL A 1109 19.10 7.87 -43.96
C VAL A 1109 20.23 8.92 -43.88
N ILE A 1110 21.40 8.63 -44.46
CA ILE A 1110 22.60 9.48 -44.39
C ILE A 1110 22.49 10.71 -45.30
N ASP A 1111 21.82 10.59 -46.46
CA ASP A 1111 21.72 11.67 -47.47
C ASP A 1111 20.72 12.78 -47.10
N SER A 1112 19.81 12.52 -46.16
CA SER A 1112 18.79 13.49 -45.73
C SER A 1112 19.16 14.06 -44.37
N GLY A 1113 19.78 15.24 -44.36
CA GLY A 1113 20.40 15.90 -43.18
C GLY A 1113 19.52 16.21 -41.95
N SER A 1114 18.35 15.58 -41.77
CA SER A 1114 17.68 15.47 -40.47
C SER A 1114 16.63 14.36 -40.51
N LEU A 1115 16.67 13.46 -39.51
CA LEU A 1115 15.64 12.44 -39.25
C LEU A 1115 14.23 13.06 -39.13
N SER A 1116 14.16 14.33 -38.68
CA SER A 1116 12.92 15.10 -38.62
C SER A 1116 12.30 15.31 -40.00
N LYS A 1117 13.12 15.51 -41.04
CA LYS A 1117 12.67 15.73 -42.41
C LYS A 1117 12.12 14.46 -43.03
N ILE A 1118 12.74 13.30 -42.78
CA ILE A 1118 12.20 11.98 -43.20
C ILE A 1118 10.84 11.73 -42.53
N ILE A 1119 10.72 11.98 -41.22
CA ILE A 1119 9.46 11.82 -40.48
C ILE A 1119 8.41 12.81 -40.99
N GLU A 1120 8.78 14.06 -41.27
CA GLU A 1120 7.89 15.12 -41.75
C GLU A 1120 7.44 14.88 -43.21
N ASP A 1121 8.34 14.47 -44.11
CA ASP A 1121 8.05 14.08 -45.50
C ASP A 1121 7.15 12.82 -45.54
N CYS A 1122 7.40 11.82 -44.68
CA CYS A 1122 6.55 10.63 -44.59
C CYS A 1122 5.18 10.92 -43.97
N ILE A 1123 5.07 11.91 -43.08
CA ILE A 1123 3.79 12.31 -42.49
C ILE A 1123 2.98 13.17 -43.46
N THR A 1124 3.62 14.05 -44.23
CA THR A 1124 2.94 14.96 -45.18
C THR A 1124 2.49 14.27 -46.46
N THR A 1125 3.16 13.20 -46.89
CA THR A 1125 2.77 12.41 -48.08
C THR A 1125 1.61 11.43 -47.86
N HIS A 1126 1.27 11.12 -46.59
CA HIS A 1126 0.23 10.15 -46.22
C HIS A 1126 -0.97 10.75 -45.45
N VAL A 1127 -1.07 12.08 -45.42
CA VAL A 1127 -2.31 12.83 -45.11
C VAL A 1127 -2.99 13.16 -46.43
#